data_AF-A0A1H8SYN2-F1
#
_entry.id   AF-A0A1H8SYN2-F1
#
_cell.length_a   1.000
_cell.length_b   1.000
_cell.length_c   1.000
_cell.angle_alpha   90.00
_cell.angle_beta   90.00
_cell.angle_gamma   90.00
#
_symmetry.space_group_name_H-M   'P 1'
#
loop_
_entity.id
_entity.type
_entity.pdbx_description
1 polymer ?
#
loop_
_entity_poly.entity_id
_entity_poly.type
_entity_poly.pdbx_seq_one_letter_code
_entity_poly.pdbx_strand_id
1 'polypeptide(L)'
;MGFPTGAQTIVLTVDASLSDGSADRDPITLTPTPPQIVSTVHDHIVAGDPIQLVPDRATGAGAVRVLATDAAGYLPSGWTYRVDRSGQSPYYITLPAASGPTVDLSSRTPVSADPGQYDLLAPVAEIEAYADERDAATLAAANAYTDGHSGGGAQPWVFDVTAPAYGAIGDARSVSDGAITTGTKVLRCNTSLPFGSGHATVGMHVGIKGAGPAGVSWYRSTIASVDSSGQITLADNASTSVTNAVVVWGHNNQAPIQAAVDAAEAYLAAGHTYAQVFTPPGAYIIDGPLSTTKSGNGQITFGIYPTTDVKRILHFKGSKGSSAVRHWEQLVPQTGGSAWLSFGTYASSSAQTADINANGNGAVLCGPNEGTSNGLAYGAAARYSNVMAVLEDLAIVTAHSVSGWTYGAANLYGTANAELLDFAYGTAGLYSAGDFANPNTFADGLSIGLLMPSAGNNDHNVMRNVSCNGGYTYGVFLTEHSIADRLMVLYCWAGVCPVGTYAGSVGASHAMKVVQASIESCSHELYVVGPAAQGVGPIIDIDQLQTESGAPNIDGNSTGALMAALGRVKLTGLYNQAGVSTAQPTGIEVVDGGVPSAIRRVTGAFTARPIDRTLVCDTTAGGFTGTLPDADVNPVTYVFKNVGSATLTVGTTGAQLIYTTSGTGATSASVAAGATLRVQAMYNGTAWGWYVV
;
A
#
# COMPACT_ATOMS: atom_id res chain seq x y z
N MET A 1 15.41 12.03 -37.53
CA MET A 1 14.86 11.34 -38.73
C MET A 1 13.74 12.19 -39.31
N GLY A 2 13.50 12.16 -40.63
CA GLY A 2 12.33 12.84 -41.20
C GLY A 2 11.04 12.13 -40.80
N PHE A 3 9.93 12.88 -40.64
CA PHE A 3 8.63 12.27 -40.39
C PHE A 3 8.18 11.45 -41.60
N PRO A 4 7.51 10.29 -41.39
CA PRO A 4 7.00 9.47 -42.49
C PRO A 4 5.97 10.24 -43.32
N THR A 5 5.81 9.84 -44.58
CA THR A 5 4.81 10.46 -45.47
C THR A 5 3.41 10.25 -44.89
N GLY A 6 2.63 11.33 -44.78
CA GLY A 6 1.27 11.31 -44.26
C GLY A 6 1.15 11.64 -42.76
N ALA A 7 2.24 11.67 -42.00
CA ALA A 7 2.20 12.14 -40.61
C ALA A 7 1.84 13.63 -40.55
N GLN A 8 0.88 13.99 -39.69
CA GLN A 8 0.48 15.38 -39.48
C GLN A 8 1.55 16.09 -38.65
N THR A 9 2.20 17.08 -39.24
CA THR A 9 3.29 17.84 -38.60
C THR A 9 2.98 19.32 -38.57
N ILE A 10 3.54 20.00 -37.57
CA ILE A 10 3.48 21.45 -37.42
C ILE A 10 4.90 22.01 -37.50
N VAL A 11 5.07 23.14 -38.18
CA VAL A 11 6.31 23.92 -38.10
C VAL A 11 6.18 24.87 -36.92
N LEU A 12 6.87 24.57 -35.83
CA LEU A 12 6.98 25.46 -34.69
C LEU A 12 8.06 26.49 -34.98
N THR A 13 7.68 27.77 -34.99
CA THR A 13 8.59 28.90 -35.17
C THR A 13 8.80 29.60 -33.84
N VAL A 14 9.93 30.29 -33.73
CA VAL A 14 10.18 31.26 -32.66
C VAL A 14 10.77 32.51 -33.31
N ASP A 15 10.36 33.68 -32.84
CA ASP A 15 11.03 34.95 -33.09
C ASP A 15 11.39 35.54 -31.72
N ALA A 16 12.54 35.14 -31.19
CA ALA A 16 12.94 35.49 -29.85
C ALA A 16 13.90 36.68 -29.87
N SER A 17 13.39 37.87 -29.56
CA SER A 17 14.20 39.02 -29.18
C SER A 17 14.32 39.11 -27.65
N LEU A 18 15.54 39.28 -27.15
CA LEU A 18 15.79 39.70 -25.77
C LEU A 18 15.26 41.12 -25.56
N SER A 19 15.10 41.52 -24.31
CA SER A 19 14.57 42.86 -23.95
C SER A 19 15.43 44.03 -24.46
N ASP A 20 16.68 43.78 -24.82
CA ASP A 20 17.60 44.76 -25.41
C ASP A 20 17.52 44.82 -26.95
N GLY A 21 16.60 44.06 -27.56
CA GLY A 21 16.41 43.96 -29.01
C GLY A 21 17.41 43.05 -29.71
N SER A 22 18.34 42.42 -28.99
CA SER A 22 19.22 41.40 -29.57
C SER A 22 18.50 40.05 -29.71
N ALA A 23 18.93 39.24 -30.69
CA ALA A 23 18.39 37.90 -30.88
C ALA A 23 18.74 37.00 -29.69
N ASP A 24 17.75 36.29 -29.13
CA ASP A 24 18.01 35.17 -28.21
C ASP A 24 18.63 34.02 -29.01
N ARG A 25 19.71 33.47 -28.47
CA ARG A 25 20.56 32.47 -29.12
C ARG A 25 20.49 31.13 -28.44
N ASP A 26 19.80 31.04 -27.31
CA ASP A 26 19.75 29.82 -26.52
C ASP A 26 18.85 28.78 -27.21
N PRO A 27 19.33 27.55 -27.41
CA PRO A 27 18.51 26.47 -27.97
C PRO A 27 17.27 26.22 -27.12
N ILE A 28 16.14 25.99 -27.78
CA ILE A 28 14.90 25.56 -27.14
C ILE A 28 14.79 24.05 -27.34
N THR A 29 14.61 23.34 -26.23
CA THR A 29 14.48 21.88 -26.24
C THR A 29 13.02 21.50 -26.09
N LEU A 30 12.52 20.63 -26.98
CA LEU A 30 11.15 20.12 -26.96
C LEU A 30 11.17 18.61 -26.73
N THR A 31 10.49 18.14 -25.70
CA THR A 31 10.39 16.70 -25.37
C THR A 31 8.93 16.28 -25.31
N PRO A 32 8.49 15.29 -26.12
CA PRO A 32 7.13 14.78 -26.00
C PRO A 32 6.91 14.17 -24.60
N THR A 33 5.73 14.40 -24.04
CA THR A 33 5.29 13.84 -22.75
C THR A 33 3.96 13.14 -23.00
N PRO A 34 3.93 11.78 -22.95
CA PRO A 34 5.00 10.90 -22.49
C PRO A 34 6.13 10.77 -23.53
N PRO A 35 7.33 10.32 -23.12
CA PRO A 35 8.52 10.31 -23.96
C PRO A 35 8.51 9.23 -25.05
N GLN A 36 7.38 8.57 -25.30
CA GLN A 36 7.29 7.58 -26.38
C GLN A 36 5.94 7.72 -27.07
N ILE A 37 5.99 8.09 -28.35
CA ILE A 37 4.82 8.16 -29.21
C ILE A 37 5.01 7.15 -30.34
N VAL A 38 4.05 6.27 -30.53
CA VAL A 38 4.12 5.18 -31.51
C VAL A 38 3.01 5.32 -32.53
N SER A 39 3.31 5.02 -33.80
CA SER A 39 2.30 4.88 -34.84
C SER A 39 2.48 3.55 -35.55
N THR A 40 1.49 2.68 -35.41
CA THR A 40 1.39 1.43 -36.17
C THR A 40 0.99 1.68 -37.62
N VAL A 41 0.25 2.77 -37.89
CA VAL A 41 -0.15 3.18 -39.24
C VAL A 41 1.04 3.60 -40.09
N HIS A 42 2.01 4.29 -39.46
CA HIS A 42 3.20 4.81 -40.15
C HIS A 42 4.48 4.01 -39.88
N ASP A 43 4.41 2.91 -39.11
CA ASP A 43 5.56 2.14 -38.62
C ASP A 43 6.67 3.06 -38.04
N HIS A 44 6.25 3.97 -37.17
CA HIS A 44 7.09 5.07 -36.67
C HIS A 44 7.05 5.16 -35.15
N ILE A 45 8.23 5.25 -34.54
CA ILE A 45 8.40 5.47 -33.10
C ILE A 45 9.14 6.79 -32.91
N VAL A 46 8.50 7.73 -32.22
CA VAL A 46 9.15 8.91 -31.66
C VAL A 46 9.57 8.55 -30.23
N ALA A 47 10.79 8.03 -30.09
CA ALA A 47 11.44 7.90 -28.80
C ALA A 47 11.85 9.30 -28.33
N GLY A 48 11.70 9.60 -27.04
CA GLY A 48 11.73 10.93 -26.42
C GLY A 48 13.05 11.68 -26.46
N ASP A 49 13.85 11.44 -27.50
CA ASP A 49 14.98 12.24 -27.90
C ASP A 49 14.52 13.71 -28.03
N PRO A 50 15.16 14.62 -27.29
CA PRO A 50 14.76 16.01 -27.33
C PRO A 50 14.98 16.64 -28.70
N ILE A 51 13.95 17.33 -29.20
CA ILE A 51 14.00 18.07 -30.47
C ILE A 51 14.57 19.47 -30.18
N GLN A 52 15.66 19.81 -30.86
CA GLN A 52 16.30 21.12 -30.72
C GLN A 52 15.75 22.11 -31.76
N LEU A 53 15.20 23.22 -31.28
CA LEU A 53 14.94 24.41 -32.08
C LEU A 53 16.07 25.41 -31.79
N VAL A 54 16.91 25.65 -32.79
CA VAL A 54 18.04 26.60 -32.68
C VAL A 54 17.67 27.88 -33.44
N PRO A 55 17.46 29.02 -32.75
CA PRO A 55 17.25 30.31 -33.39
C PRO A 55 18.45 30.75 -34.22
N ASP A 56 18.20 31.40 -35.36
CA ASP A 56 19.23 32.03 -36.17
C ASP A 56 19.92 33.15 -35.38
N ARG A 57 21.25 33.17 -35.39
CA ARG A 57 22.04 34.07 -34.54
C ARG A 57 21.92 35.54 -34.90
N ALA A 58 21.56 35.85 -36.15
CA ALA A 58 21.46 37.22 -36.63
C ALA A 58 20.05 37.79 -36.43
N THR A 59 19.03 36.94 -36.53
CA THR A 59 17.62 37.36 -36.58
C THR A 59 16.78 36.94 -35.37
N GLY A 60 17.21 35.93 -34.59
CA GLY A 60 16.40 35.34 -33.51
C GLY A 60 15.27 34.44 -34.02
N ALA A 61 15.14 34.29 -35.35
CA ALA A 61 14.14 33.47 -35.98
C ALA A 61 14.60 32.01 -36.05
N GLY A 62 13.80 31.08 -35.55
CA GLY A 62 14.05 29.65 -35.63
C GLY A 62 12.80 28.90 -36.08
N ALA A 63 12.97 27.74 -36.71
CA ALA A 63 11.87 26.87 -37.09
C ALA A 63 12.26 25.40 -36.92
N VAL A 64 11.37 24.60 -36.35
CA VAL A 64 11.52 23.16 -36.28
C VAL A 64 10.20 22.48 -36.61
N ARG A 65 10.27 21.34 -37.28
CA ARG A 65 9.08 20.53 -37.55
C ARG A 65 8.88 19.54 -36.42
N VAL A 66 7.67 19.48 -35.88
CA VAL A 66 7.25 18.55 -34.82
C VAL A 66 5.98 17.82 -35.24
N LEU A 67 5.66 16.73 -34.54
CA LEU A 67 4.41 16.00 -34.75
C LEU A 67 3.26 16.78 -34.11
N ALA A 68 2.09 16.83 -34.75
CA ALA A 68 0.91 17.41 -34.11
C ALA A 68 0.45 16.53 -32.94
N THR A 69 0.01 17.11 -31.81
CA THR A 69 -0.35 16.38 -30.57
C THR A 69 -1.63 15.54 -30.68
N ASP A 70 -2.31 15.65 -31.81
CA ASP A 70 -3.49 14.90 -32.22
C ASP A 70 -3.27 14.20 -33.57
N ALA A 71 -2.01 13.99 -33.98
CA ALA A 71 -1.70 13.39 -35.27
C ALA A 71 -2.35 12.01 -35.39
N ALA A 72 -3.19 11.84 -36.42
CA ALA A 72 -3.95 10.62 -36.61
C ALA A 72 -3.04 9.38 -36.69
N GLY A 73 -3.41 8.32 -35.95
CA GLY A 73 -2.67 7.06 -35.93
C GLY A 73 -1.42 7.05 -35.05
N TYR A 74 -1.19 8.07 -34.24
CA TYR A 74 -0.15 8.10 -33.19
C TYR A 74 -0.77 7.93 -31.79
N LEU A 75 -0.10 7.17 -30.93
CA LEU A 75 -0.51 6.90 -29.55
C LEU A 75 0.63 7.13 -28.55
N PRO A 76 0.34 7.54 -27.31
CA PRO A 76 -1.01 7.88 -26.81
C PRO A 76 -1.56 9.14 -27.50
N SER A 77 -2.87 9.36 -27.50
CA SER A 77 -3.47 10.58 -28.07
C SER A 77 -3.40 11.74 -27.06
N GLY A 78 -3.42 13.00 -27.52
CA GLY A 78 -3.49 14.17 -26.63
C GLY A 78 -2.19 14.48 -25.85
N TRP A 79 -1.05 13.89 -26.23
CA TRP A 79 0.23 14.15 -25.58
C TRP A 79 0.63 15.63 -25.64
N THR A 80 1.55 16.04 -24.76
CA THR A 80 2.06 17.41 -24.73
C THR A 80 3.53 17.47 -25.12
N TYR A 81 4.03 18.66 -25.43
CA TYR A 81 5.47 18.92 -25.49
C TYR A 81 5.91 19.69 -24.25
N ARG A 82 6.86 19.14 -23.49
CA ARG A 82 7.64 19.89 -22.52
C ARG A 82 8.62 20.79 -23.28
N VAL A 83 8.63 22.07 -22.91
CA VAL A 83 9.50 23.10 -23.46
C VAL A 83 10.52 23.50 -22.40
N ASP A 84 11.79 23.30 -22.70
CA ASP A 84 12.91 23.71 -21.86
C ASP A 84 13.68 24.84 -22.55
N ARG A 85 13.79 25.99 -21.86
CA ARG A 85 14.57 27.17 -22.29
C ARG A 85 15.49 27.60 -21.16
N SER A 86 16.72 27.94 -21.51
CA SER A 86 17.71 28.46 -20.56
C SER A 86 17.14 29.64 -19.76
N GLY A 87 17.27 29.59 -18.43
CA GLY A 87 16.79 30.64 -17.52
C GLY A 87 15.28 30.70 -17.29
N GLN A 88 14.48 29.77 -17.84
CA GLN A 88 13.04 29.69 -17.60
C GLN A 88 12.66 28.35 -16.95
N SER A 89 11.60 28.35 -16.13
CA SER A 89 11.01 27.09 -15.65
C SER A 89 10.39 26.34 -16.83
N PRO A 90 10.54 25.00 -16.90
CA PRO A 90 9.92 24.21 -17.96
C PRO A 90 8.40 24.35 -17.93
N TYR A 91 7.78 24.31 -19.10
CA TYR A 91 6.33 24.36 -19.25
C TYR A 91 5.87 23.43 -20.37
N TYR A 92 4.56 23.14 -20.44
CA TYR A 92 3.99 22.23 -21.43
C TYR A 92 3.11 23.00 -22.42
N ILE A 93 3.08 22.53 -23.67
CA ILE A 93 2.21 23.06 -24.73
C ILE A 93 1.51 21.92 -25.48
N THR A 94 0.32 22.20 -25.99
CA THR A 94 -0.36 21.38 -27.00
C THR A 94 -0.20 22.00 -28.38
N LEU A 95 -0.05 21.15 -29.40
CA LEU A 95 0.11 21.54 -30.80
C LEU A 95 -0.84 20.71 -31.67
N PRO A 96 -2.18 20.89 -31.54
CA PRO A 96 -3.13 20.15 -32.37
C PRO A 96 -3.02 20.59 -33.83
N ALA A 97 -3.28 19.69 -34.78
CA ALA A 97 -3.22 19.93 -36.21
C ALA A 97 -4.11 21.11 -36.66
N ALA A 98 -5.21 21.33 -35.93
CA ALA A 98 -6.09 22.49 -36.11
C ALA A 98 -5.42 23.85 -35.84
N SER A 99 -4.25 23.87 -35.20
CA SER A 99 -3.43 25.06 -34.97
C SER A 99 -2.88 25.68 -36.25
N GLY A 100 -2.95 24.97 -37.38
CA GLY A 100 -2.40 25.38 -38.66
C GLY A 100 -1.00 24.81 -38.93
N PRO A 101 -0.49 24.99 -40.16
CA PRO A 101 0.77 24.38 -40.60
C PRO A 101 2.01 25.00 -39.94
N THR A 102 1.88 26.23 -39.43
CA THR A 102 2.95 26.98 -38.75
C THR A 102 2.39 27.59 -37.48
N VAL A 103 3.12 27.44 -36.37
CA VAL A 103 2.74 27.94 -35.06
C VAL A 103 3.90 28.71 -34.46
N ASP A 104 3.66 29.95 -34.02
CA ASP A 104 4.64 30.67 -33.21
C ASP A 104 4.59 30.20 -31.75
N LEU A 105 5.72 29.72 -31.24
CA LEU A 105 5.87 29.28 -29.85
C LEU A 105 5.55 30.40 -28.85
N SER A 106 5.85 31.65 -29.19
CA SER A 106 5.58 32.80 -28.30
C SER A 106 4.08 33.05 -28.08
N SER A 107 3.24 32.57 -29.00
CA SER A 107 1.79 32.72 -28.94
C SER A 107 1.08 31.65 -28.09
N ARG A 108 1.81 30.66 -27.57
CA ARG A 108 1.23 29.52 -26.86
C ARG A 108 1.15 29.75 -25.36
N THR A 109 -0.02 29.47 -24.80
CA THR A 109 -0.24 29.47 -23.35
C THR A 109 0.22 28.14 -22.75
N PRO A 110 0.97 28.16 -21.63
CA PRO A 110 1.30 26.94 -20.89
C PRO A 110 0.06 26.14 -20.50
N VAL A 111 0.15 24.81 -20.59
CA VAL A 111 -0.84 23.86 -20.09
C VAL A 111 -0.24 22.98 -18.99
N SER A 112 -1.08 22.22 -18.26
CA SER A 112 -0.61 21.13 -17.40
C SER A 112 -0.04 19.99 -18.24
N ALA A 113 0.86 19.19 -17.68
CA ALA A 113 1.33 17.97 -18.32
C ALA A 113 0.15 17.01 -18.54
N ASP A 114 -0.06 16.60 -19.78
CA ASP A 114 -0.97 15.51 -20.13
C ASP A 114 -0.10 14.30 -20.50
N PRO A 115 -0.16 13.18 -19.76
CA PRO A 115 0.57 11.96 -20.09
C PRO A 115 0.01 11.23 -21.32
N GLY A 116 -1.01 11.79 -21.99
CA GLY A 116 -1.68 11.20 -23.13
C GLY A 116 -2.63 10.07 -22.74
N GLN A 117 -3.66 9.88 -23.55
CA GLN A 117 -4.61 8.76 -23.41
C GLN A 117 -4.14 7.59 -24.27
N TYR A 118 -3.82 6.46 -23.63
CA TYR A 118 -3.42 5.22 -24.29
C TYR A 118 -4.68 4.46 -24.76
N ASP A 119 -4.86 4.30 -26.07
CA ASP A 119 -5.79 3.31 -26.61
C ASP A 119 -5.08 1.94 -26.65
N LEU A 120 -5.49 1.02 -25.79
CA LEU A 120 -5.02 -0.37 -25.81
C LEU A 120 -5.61 -1.10 -27.03
N LEU A 121 -4.84 -1.22 -28.11
CA LEU A 121 -5.28 -1.95 -29.31
C LEU A 121 -5.07 -3.49 -29.17
N ALA A 122 -6.18 -4.19 -28.84
CA ALA A 122 -6.56 -5.61 -29.07
C ALA A 122 -6.05 -6.73 -28.11
N PRO A 123 -6.70 -7.92 -28.02
CA PRO A 123 -8.14 -8.27 -28.03
C PRO A 123 -8.52 -9.15 -26.80
N VAL A 124 -9.32 -8.65 -25.85
CA VAL A 124 -9.92 -9.52 -24.80
C VAL A 124 -11.34 -9.04 -24.49
N ALA A 125 -12.31 -9.57 -25.22
CA ALA A 125 -13.71 -9.12 -25.23
C ALA A 125 -14.52 -9.45 -23.95
N GLU A 126 -13.91 -9.71 -22.80
CA GLU A 126 -14.68 -10.09 -21.58
C GLU A 126 -14.26 -9.40 -20.28
N ILE A 127 -13.25 -8.51 -20.26
CA ILE A 127 -12.80 -7.88 -19.00
C ILE A 127 -13.25 -6.40 -18.88
N GLU A 128 -13.43 -5.67 -19.98
CA GLU A 128 -13.68 -4.21 -19.92
C GLU A 128 -15.11 -3.81 -19.57
N ALA A 129 -16.09 -4.73 -19.68
CA ALA A 129 -17.47 -4.42 -19.28
C ALA A 129 -17.63 -4.19 -17.76
N TYR A 130 -16.65 -4.57 -16.92
CA TYR A 130 -16.71 -4.38 -15.47
C TYR A 130 -16.01 -3.11 -14.96
N ALA A 131 -15.12 -2.50 -15.74
CA ALA A 131 -14.36 -1.31 -15.33
C ALA A 131 -15.08 0.00 -15.74
N ASP A 132 -15.63 0.06 -16.96
CA ASP A 132 -16.23 1.29 -17.51
C ASP A 132 -17.57 1.68 -16.85
N GLU A 133 -18.39 0.72 -16.41
CA GLU A 133 -19.63 1.05 -15.70
C GLU A 133 -19.38 1.54 -14.26
N ARG A 134 -18.25 1.16 -13.64
CA ARG A 134 -17.86 1.65 -12.30
C ARG A 134 -17.25 3.04 -12.35
N ASP A 135 -16.41 3.34 -13.34
CA ASP A 135 -15.87 4.68 -13.48
C ASP A 135 -16.94 5.68 -13.92
N ALA A 136 -17.93 5.30 -14.74
CA ALA A 136 -19.03 6.20 -15.09
C ALA A 136 -19.94 6.57 -13.91
N ALA A 137 -20.22 5.64 -12.98
CA ALA A 137 -21.00 5.93 -11.78
C ALA A 137 -20.22 6.77 -10.75
N THR A 138 -18.91 6.57 -10.67
CA THR A 138 -18.02 7.34 -9.79
C THR A 138 -17.71 8.72 -10.37
N LEU A 139 -17.57 8.85 -11.70
CA LEU A 139 -17.47 10.13 -12.40
C LEU A 139 -18.78 10.93 -12.40
N ALA A 140 -19.94 10.27 -12.44
CA ALA A 140 -21.22 10.98 -12.30
C ALA A 140 -21.39 11.59 -10.90
N ALA A 141 -20.89 10.91 -9.86
CA ALA A 141 -20.79 11.46 -8.51
C ALA A 141 -19.67 12.53 -8.38
N ALA A 142 -18.54 12.35 -9.08
CA ALA A 142 -17.42 13.30 -9.07
C ALA A 142 -17.67 14.56 -9.93
N ASN A 143 -18.49 14.49 -10.97
CA ASN A 143 -18.90 15.66 -11.77
C ASN A 143 -19.98 16.49 -11.06
N ALA A 144 -20.72 15.89 -10.12
CA ALA A 144 -21.48 16.66 -9.13
C ALA A 144 -20.58 17.25 -8.02
N TYR A 145 -19.35 16.77 -7.86
CA TYR A 145 -18.38 17.16 -6.81
C TYR A 145 -17.48 18.34 -7.23
N THR A 146 -17.15 18.48 -8.52
CA THR A 146 -16.27 19.56 -9.03
C THR A 146 -17.00 20.88 -9.33
N ASP A 147 -18.31 20.87 -9.51
CA ASP A 147 -19.09 22.09 -9.82
C ASP A 147 -19.35 22.99 -8.57
N GLY A 148 -18.91 22.56 -7.38
CA GLY A 148 -19.16 23.25 -6.10
C GLY A 148 -17.96 23.95 -5.45
N HIS A 149 -16.74 23.83 -6.00
CA HIS A 149 -15.52 24.35 -5.34
C HIS A 149 -15.13 25.79 -5.72
N SER A 150 -15.80 26.41 -6.70
CA SER A 150 -15.39 27.71 -7.24
C SER A 150 -16.27 28.91 -6.82
N GLY A 151 -17.20 28.76 -5.86
CA GLY A 151 -17.93 29.92 -5.35
C GLY A 151 -18.83 29.72 -4.11
N GLY A 152 -18.35 30.14 -2.93
CA GLY A 152 -19.16 30.98 -2.02
C GLY A 152 -19.74 30.42 -0.72
N GLY A 153 -19.71 29.11 -0.45
CA GLY A 153 -20.22 28.57 0.83
C GLY A 153 -19.66 27.19 1.16
N ALA A 154 -19.45 26.92 2.45
CA ALA A 154 -19.15 25.58 2.91
C ALA A 154 -20.31 24.65 2.52
N GLN A 155 -20.02 23.62 1.73
CA GLN A 155 -21.03 22.65 1.33
C GLN A 155 -21.60 21.96 2.59
N PRO A 156 -22.92 21.79 2.74
CA PRO A 156 -23.51 21.32 4.00
C PRO A 156 -23.16 19.88 4.37
N TRP A 157 -22.60 19.11 3.44
CA TRP A 157 -22.09 17.75 3.66
C TRP A 157 -20.58 17.69 3.92
N VAL A 158 -19.88 18.83 4.02
CA VAL A 158 -18.45 18.91 4.34
C VAL A 158 -18.25 19.43 5.75
N PHE A 159 -17.70 18.59 6.60
CA PHE A 159 -17.40 18.82 8.00
C PHE A 159 -15.89 19.01 8.15
N ASP A 160 -15.42 20.23 7.89
CA ASP A 160 -14.01 20.61 8.05
C ASP A 160 -13.64 20.65 9.51
N VAL A 161 -12.74 19.78 9.96
CA VAL A 161 -12.34 19.65 11.37
C VAL A 161 -11.75 20.94 11.96
N THR A 162 -11.26 21.87 11.13
CA THR A 162 -10.70 23.17 11.57
C THR A 162 -11.74 24.30 11.60
N ALA A 163 -12.95 24.06 11.08
CA ALA A 163 -14.01 25.05 11.11
C ALA A 163 -14.30 25.47 12.57
N PRO A 164 -14.75 26.72 12.82
CA PRO A 164 -14.98 27.22 14.17
C PRO A 164 -15.90 26.36 15.06
N ALA A 165 -16.77 25.55 14.45
CA ALA A 165 -17.65 24.62 15.16
C ALA A 165 -16.92 23.43 15.81
N TYR A 166 -15.74 23.06 15.30
CA TYR A 166 -14.98 21.89 15.73
C TYR A 166 -13.62 22.28 16.31
N GLY A 167 -12.91 23.21 15.64
CA GLY A 167 -11.73 23.89 16.18
C GLY A 167 -10.47 23.02 16.28
N ALA A 168 -10.31 22.00 15.43
CA ALA A 168 -9.06 21.25 15.34
C ALA A 168 -7.93 22.15 14.83
N ILE A 169 -6.71 21.88 15.29
CA ILE A 169 -5.50 22.63 14.97
C ILE A 169 -4.44 21.65 14.47
N GLY A 170 -4.08 21.76 13.19
CA GLY A 170 -3.08 20.92 12.51
C GLY A 170 -1.64 21.35 12.75
N ASP A 171 -1.29 21.64 14.01
CA ASP A 171 -0.02 22.26 14.39
C ASP A 171 1.02 21.29 14.98
N ALA A 172 0.81 19.98 14.85
CA ALA A 172 1.75 19.02 15.38
C ALA A 172 3.11 19.11 14.68
N ARG A 173 4.17 18.92 15.45
CA ARG A 173 5.56 18.98 15.03
C ARG A 173 6.31 17.76 15.51
N SER A 174 7.40 17.44 14.82
CA SER A 174 8.30 16.37 15.22
C SER A 174 9.76 16.76 15.09
N VAL A 175 10.59 16.32 16.03
CA VAL A 175 12.06 16.38 15.97
C VAL A 175 12.65 15.04 16.38
N SER A 176 13.94 14.84 16.11
CA SER A 176 14.63 13.56 16.33
C SER A 176 15.84 13.66 17.28
N ASP A 177 16.00 14.78 17.97
CA ASP A 177 17.13 15.07 18.87
C ASP A 177 16.70 15.20 20.34
N GLY A 178 15.52 14.67 20.69
CA GLY A 178 14.98 14.75 22.04
C GLY A 178 15.81 13.96 23.06
N ALA A 179 16.02 14.54 24.23
CA ALA A 179 16.68 13.91 25.36
C ALA A 179 15.98 14.22 26.69
N ILE A 180 15.69 13.19 27.47
CA ILE A 180 15.09 13.30 28.80
C ILE A 180 15.70 12.23 29.71
N THR A 181 15.84 12.54 31.00
CA THR A 181 16.38 11.62 32.01
C THR A 181 15.25 11.06 32.86
N THR A 182 15.34 9.78 33.24
CA THR A 182 14.44 9.10 34.18
C THR A 182 14.23 9.95 35.43
N GLY A 183 12.98 10.08 35.87
CA GLY A 183 12.64 10.83 37.08
C GLY A 183 12.67 12.34 36.92
N THR A 184 12.88 12.85 35.70
CA THR A 184 12.87 14.28 35.40
C THR A 184 11.70 14.66 34.50
N LYS A 185 11.29 15.93 34.58
CA LYS A 185 10.30 16.55 33.69
C LYS A 185 10.92 17.36 32.56
N VAL A 186 12.24 17.37 32.43
CA VAL A 186 12.95 18.31 31.55
C VAL A 186 13.32 17.62 30.25
N LEU A 187 12.63 17.98 29.17
CA LEU A 187 12.95 17.55 27.82
C LEU A 187 13.85 18.59 27.14
N ARG A 188 14.94 18.12 26.54
CA ARG A 188 15.90 18.94 25.79
C ARG A 188 15.94 18.51 24.33
N CYS A 189 15.96 19.47 23.43
CA CYS A 189 16.16 19.33 21.98
C CYS A 189 17.22 20.36 21.57
N ASN A 190 18.49 20.06 21.90
CA ASN A 190 19.59 21.03 21.88
C ASN A 190 20.01 21.43 20.46
N THR A 191 19.69 20.62 19.44
CA THR A 191 20.11 20.84 18.05
C THR A 191 19.00 21.50 17.25
N SER A 192 17.76 21.01 17.37
CA SER A 192 16.62 21.50 16.60
C SER A 192 16.00 22.79 17.15
N LEU A 193 16.20 23.07 18.46
CA LEU A 193 15.70 24.26 19.16
C LEU A 193 14.23 24.61 18.83
N PRO A 194 13.28 23.66 18.92
CA PRO A 194 11.98 23.79 18.26
C PRO A 194 10.94 24.62 19.05
N PHE A 195 11.21 24.96 20.30
CA PHE A 195 10.26 25.54 21.25
C PHE A 195 10.31 27.09 21.25
N GLY A 196 10.21 27.70 20.07
CA GLY A 196 10.29 29.16 19.90
C GLY A 196 9.02 29.92 20.31
N SER A 197 9.16 31.24 20.50
CA SER A 197 8.08 32.16 20.90
C SER A 197 6.96 32.35 19.88
N GLY A 198 7.09 31.80 18.66
CA GLY A 198 6.10 31.92 17.59
C GLY A 198 4.88 31.00 17.73
N HIS A 199 4.90 30.05 18.67
CA HIS A 199 3.81 29.07 18.85
C HIS A 199 3.50 28.85 20.33
N ALA A 200 2.21 28.88 20.69
CA ALA A 200 1.74 28.60 22.03
C ALA A 200 2.01 27.13 22.39
N THR A 201 3.19 26.86 22.96
CA THR A 201 3.67 25.49 23.19
C THR A 201 3.18 24.93 24.54
N VAL A 202 2.93 25.80 25.51
CA VAL A 202 2.38 25.41 26.83
C VAL A 202 0.97 24.87 26.66
N GLY A 203 0.69 23.71 27.29
CA GLY A 203 -0.59 23.02 27.21
C GLY A 203 -0.70 22.01 26.06
N MET A 204 0.24 22.03 25.10
CA MET A 204 0.30 21.01 24.05
C MET A 204 0.60 19.63 24.64
N HIS A 205 0.07 18.60 23.99
CA HIS A 205 0.40 17.21 24.28
C HIS A 205 1.74 16.88 23.64
N VAL A 206 2.54 16.05 24.30
CA VAL A 206 3.86 15.62 23.81
C VAL A 206 4.06 14.13 24.00
N GLY A 207 4.54 13.50 22.93
CA GLY A 207 4.96 12.12 22.86
C GLY A 207 6.48 12.04 22.73
N ILE A 208 7.14 11.27 23.60
CA ILE A 208 8.60 11.05 23.56
C ILE A 208 8.86 9.56 23.43
N LYS A 209 9.48 9.18 22.32
CA LYS A 209 9.84 7.81 22.06
C LYS A 209 10.90 7.28 23.04
N GLY A 210 10.72 6.07 23.50
CA GLY A 210 11.59 5.32 24.41
C GLY A 210 11.57 5.79 25.87
N ALA A 211 10.97 6.94 26.18
CA ALA A 211 10.97 7.49 27.54
C ALA A 211 9.89 6.89 28.47
N GLY A 212 9.02 6.03 27.93
CA GLY A 212 7.94 5.36 28.66
C GLY A 212 8.43 4.19 29.53
N PRO A 213 7.54 3.53 30.28
CA PRO A 213 7.84 2.27 30.97
C PRO A 213 8.33 1.19 29.98
N ALA A 214 9.14 0.23 30.46
CA ALA A 214 9.71 -0.83 29.63
C ALA A 214 8.65 -1.55 28.76
N GLY A 215 8.95 -1.72 27.46
CA GLY A 215 8.08 -2.39 26.48
C GLY A 215 7.05 -1.47 25.79
N VAL A 216 6.67 -0.34 26.41
CA VAL A 216 5.89 0.72 25.77
C VAL A 216 6.77 1.92 25.56
N SER A 217 7.38 1.97 24.38
CA SER A 217 8.38 2.97 24.02
C SER A 217 7.75 4.32 23.66
N TRP A 218 6.63 4.73 24.25
CA TRP A 218 6.07 6.07 24.06
C TRP A 218 5.63 6.68 25.39
N TYR A 219 6.37 7.70 25.84
CA TYR A 219 5.98 8.51 27.00
C TYR A 219 5.06 9.63 26.54
N ARG A 220 3.96 9.83 27.27
CA ARG A 220 2.97 10.87 27.01
C ARG A 220 2.92 11.84 28.17
N SER A 221 2.87 13.13 27.87
CA SER A 221 2.64 14.18 28.87
C SER A 221 2.09 15.45 28.20
N THR A 222 1.98 16.52 28.97
CA THR A 222 1.66 17.87 28.48
C THR A 222 2.79 18.82 28.81
N ILE A 223 3.01 19.82 27.96
CA ILE A 223 4.05 20.82 28.16
C ILE A 223 3.60 21.84 29.22
N ALA A 224 4.28 21.88 30.36
CA ALA A 224 3.94 22.76 31.48
C ALA A 224 4.58 24.16 31.36
N SER A 225 5.83 24.23 30.91
CA SER A 225 6.52 25.51 30.63
C SER A 225 7.54 25.36 29.50
N VAL A 226 7.84 26.48 28.84
CA VAL A 226 8.96 26.61 27.91
C VAL A 226 10.08 27.35 28.63
N ASP A 227 11.20 26.68 28.85
CA ASP A 227 12.35 27.25 29.57
C ASP A 227 13.29 27.98 28.60
N SER A 228 13.42 27.46 27.37
CA SER A 228 14.16 28.07 26.25
C SER A 228 13.72 27.44 24.92
N SER A 229 14.23 27.91 23.78
CA SER A 229 13.94 27.29 22.48
C SER A 229 14.33 25.82 22.38
N GLY A 230 15.32 25.36 23.16
CA GLY A 230 15.76 23.96 23.20
C GLY A 230 15.28 23.18 24.41
N GLN A 231 14.48 23.76 25.31
CA GLN A 231 14.11 23.10 26.57
C GLN A 231 12.70 23.44 27.02
N ILE A 232 11.96 22.40 27.41
CA ILE A 232 10.64 22.50 28.04
C ILE A 232 10.60 21.68 29.33
N THR A 233 9.69 22.07 30.23
CA THR A 233 9.30 21.28 31.38
C THR A 233 7.92 20.66 31.15
N LEU A 234 7.81 19.36 31.41
CA LEU A 234 6.60 18.54 31.24
C LEU A 234 5.77 18.49 32.52
N ALA A 235 4.52 18.04 32.42
CA ALA A 235 3.65 17.88 33.59
C ALA A 235 4.10 16.74 34.50
N ASP A 236 4.64 15.65 33.94
CA ASP A 236 5.03 14.44 34.67
C ASP A 236 6.51 14.07 34.44
N ASN A 237 7.01 13.13 35.24
CA ASN A 237 8.37 12.60 35.08
C ASN A 237 8.41 11.50 34.02
N ALA A 238 9.46 11.47 33.20
CA ALA A 238 9.76 10.32 32.36
C ALA A 238 10.16 9.10 33.19
N SER A 239 9.81 7.91 32.70
CA SER A 239 10.17 6.63 33.35
C SER A 239 11.53 6.10 32.89
N THR A 240 11.93 6.43 31.67
CA THR A 240 13.17 5.94 31.04
C THR A 240 13.98 7.10 30.48
N SER A 241 15.31 6.99 30.57
CA SER A 241 16.24 7.97 30.00
C SER A 241 16.45 7.67 28.53
N VAL A 242 16.37 8.69 27.68
CA VAL A 242 16.60 8.58 26.23
C VAL A 242 17.39 9.77 25.69
N THR A 243 18.05 9.54 24.56
CA THR A 243 18.74 10.56 23.75
C THR A 243 18.44 10.31 22.28
N ASN A 244 18.52 11.36 21.45
CA ASN A 244 18.17 11.30 20.02
C ASN A 244 16.79 10.67 19.77
N ALA A 245 15.85 10.92 20.68
CA ALA A 245 14.51 10.40 20.61
C ALA A 245 13.68 11.22 19.62
N VAL A 246 12.75 10.52 18.96
CA VAL A 246 11.64 11.20 18.28
C VAL A 246 10.75 11.84 19.34
N VAL A 247 10.53 13.13 19.19
CA VAL A 247 9.58 13.90 20.00
C VAL A 247 8.53 14.45 19.06
N VAL A 248 7.26 14.23 19.39
CA VAL A 248 6.12 14.77 18.66
C VAL A 248 5.27 15.58 19.63
N TRP A 249 4.82 16.78 19.25
CA TRP A 249 3.94 17.58 20.10
C TRP A 249 2.95 18.41 19.29
N GLY A 250 1.82 18.77 19.89
CA GLY A 250 0.78 19.60 19.27
C GLY A 250 -0.49 19.66 20.13
N HIS A 251 -1.53 20.33 19.65
CA HIS A 251 -2.83 20.31 20.32
C HIS A 251 -3.51 18.94 20.19
N ASN A 252 -4.20 18.49 21.24
CA ASN A 252 -5.01 17.28 21.17
C ASN A 252 -6.33 17.59 20.44
N ASN A 253 -6.51 16.93 19.30
CA ASN A 253 -7.60 17.12 18.36
C ASN A 253 -8.66 16.01 18.42
N GLN A 254 -8.57 15.08 19.39
CA GLN A 254 -9.54 13.97 19.47
C GLN A 254 -10.98 14.46 19.55
N ALA A 255 -11.29 15.38 20.48
CA ALA A 255 -12.65 15.88 20.64
C ALA A 255 -13.14 16.71 19.44
N PRO A 256 -12.36 17.67 18.88
CA PRO A 256 -12.68 18.34 17.63
C PRO A 256 -12.99 17.41 16.46
N ILE A 257 -12.12 16.42 16.20
CA ILE A 257 -12.29 15.49 15.09
C ILE A 257 -13.53 14.61 15.32
N GLN A 258 -13.70 14.05 16.52
CA GLN A 258 -14.89 13.26 16.84
C GLN A 258 -16.17 14.08 16.68
N ALA A 259 -16.18 15.36 17.07
CA ALA A 259 -17.34 16.23 16.90
C ALA A 259 -17.70 16.46 15.41
N ALA A 260 -16.70 16.57 14.53
CA ALA A 260 -16.92 16.65 13.08
C ALA A 260 -17.50 15.33 12.53
N VAL A 261 -17.00 14.18 13.01
CA VAL A 261 -17.57 12.85 12.68
C VAL A 261 -19.02 12.75 13.15
N ASP A 262 -19.32 13.14 14.38
CA ASP A 262 -20.67 13.11 14.95
C ASP A 262 -21.64 13.98 14.13
N ALA A 263 -21.20 15.14 13.67
CA ALA A 263 -21.99 16.01 12.82
C ALA A 263 -22.24 15.41 11.43
N ALA A 264 -21.23 14.76 10.83
CA ALA A 264 -21.37 14.03 9.58
C ALA A 264 -22.37 12.88 9.70
N GLU A 265 -22.32 12.12 10.79
CA GLU A 265 -23.28 11.04 11.04
C GLU A 265 -24.69 11.54 11.31
N ALA A 266 -24.84 12.66 12.02
CA ALA A 266 -26.14 13.30 12.21
C ALA A 266 -26.76 13.72 10.86
N TYR A 267 -25.93 14.22 9.93
CA TYR A 267 -26.36 14.54 8.57
C TYR A 267 -26.78 13.27 7.80
N LEU A 268 -26.00 12.20 7.86
CA LEU A 268 -26.37 10.91 7.25
C LEU A 268 -27.68 10.35 7.82
N ALA A 269 -27.86 10.43 9.15
CA ALA A 269 -29.07 9.98 9.85
C ALA A 269 -30.31 10.80 9.48
N ALA A 270 -30.15 12.04 9.00
CA ALA A 270 -31.25 12.86 8.46
C ALA A 270 -31.74 12.41 7.07
N GLY A 271 -31.19 11.32 6.52
CA GLY A 271 -31.63 10.71 5.26
C GLY A 271 -30.64 10.89 4.11
N HIS A 272 -29.53 11.62 4.30
CA HIS A 272 -28.50 11.82 3.28
C HIS A 272 -27.60 10.60 3.11
N THR A 273 -27.10 10.36 1.90
CA THR A 273 -26.29 9.17 1.58
C THR A 273 -24.79 9.41 1.66
N TYR A 274 -24.34 10.66 1.71
CA TYR A 274 -22.93 11.02 1.70
C TYR A 274 -22.64 12.16 2.68
N ALA A 275 -21.54 12.03 3.43
CA ALA A 275 -20.95 13.08 4.24
C ALA A 275 -19.42 12.97 4.23
N GLN A 276 -18.74 14.11 4.25
CA GLN A 276 -17.29 14.20 4.22
C GLN A 276 -16.76 14.85 5.49
N VAL A 277 -15.90 14.16 6.23
CA VAL A 277 -15.08 14.70 7.30
C VAL A 277 -13.75 15.13 6.68
N PHE A 278 -13.56 16.45 6.53
CA PHE A 278 -12.40 17.01 5.86
C PHE A 278 -11.32 17.41 6.86
N THR A 279 -10.10 16.93 6.65
CA THR A 279 -8.90 17.30 7.40
C THR A 279 -7.99 18.14 6.50
N PRO A 280 -7.93 19.46 6.67
CA PRO A 280 -7.01 20.32 5.92
C PRO A 280 -5.54 19.94 6.14
N PRO A 281 -4.61 20.37 5.26
CA PRO A 281 -3.19 20.08 5.41
C PRO A 281 -2.67 20.43 6.80
N GLY A 282 -1.90 19.53 7.40
CA GLY A 282 -1.38 19.65 8.76
C GLY A 282 -1.36 18.32 9.50
N ALA A 283 -0.77 18.36 10.69
CA ALA A 283 -0.60 17.20 11.55
C ALA A 283 -1.41 17.40 12.85
N TYR A 284 -2.27 16.45 13.19
CA TYR A 284 -3.27 16.58 14.25
C TYR A 284 -3.06 15.49 15.30
N ILE A 285 -2.69 15.86 16.53
CA ILE A 285 -2.50 14.87 17.62
C ILE A 285 -3.86 14.31 18.07
N ILE A 286 -3.92 13.01 18.30
CA ILE A 286 -5.06 12.30 18.92
C ILE A 286 -4.53 11.60 20.18
N ASP A 287 -4.75 12.22 21.35
CA ASP A 287 -4.23 11.71 22.62
C ASP A 287 -5.32 11.57 23.68
N GLY A 288 -6.16 10.57 23.49
CA GLY A 288 -7.10 10.10 24.49
C GLY A 288 -7.35 8.60 24.36
N PRO A 289 -8.18 8.05 25.26
CA PRO A 289 -8.40 6.62 25.32
C PRO A 289 -9.18 6.12 24.10
N LEU A 290 -9.13 4.80 23.89
CA LEU A 290 -10.09 4.13 23.03
C LEU A 290 -11.50 4.32 23.60
N SER A 291 -12.46 4.51 22.70
CA SER A 291 -13.88 4.57 22.99
C SER A 291 -14.56 3.35 22.42
N THR A 292 -15.41 2.73 23.23
CA THR A 292 -16.32 1.66 22.81
C THR A 292 -17.71 2.16 22.42
N THR A 293 -17.89 3.49 22.38
CA THR A 293 -19.09 4.09 21.82
C THR A 293 -19.28 3.69 20.37
N LYS A 294 -20.53 3.70 19.90
CA LYS A 294 -20.85 3.42 18.49
C LYS A 294 -20.39 2.04 18.00
N SER A 295 -20.17 1.11 18.95
CA SER A 295 -19.78 -0.28 18.71
C SER A 295 -18.39 -0.47 18.10
N GLY A 296 -17.54 0.56 18.15
CA GLY A 296 -16.12 0.45 17.81
C GLY A 296 -15.23 0.15 19.01
N ASN A 297 -13.92 0.17 18.78
CA ASN A 297 -12.87 0.27 19.78
C ASN A 297 -11.81 1.24 19.23
N GLY A 298 -12.17 2.53 19.18
CA GLY A 298 -11.40 3.55 18.44
C GLY A 298 -11.16 4.82 19.22
N GLN A 299 -10.10 5.56 18.92
CA GLN A 299 -9.98 6.93 19.44
C GLN A 299 -10.96 7.89 18.76
N ILE A 300 -11.21 7.66 17.47
CA ILE A 300 -12.25 8.26 16.64
C ILE A 300 -13.18 7.14 16.20
N THR A 301 -14.46 7.25 16.51
CA THR A 301 -15.46 6.21 16.24
C THR A 301 -16.60 6.72 15.36
N PHE A 302 -17.11 5.86 14.48
CA PHE A 302 -18.33 6.09 13.72
C PHE A 302 -19.28 4.90 13.86
N GLY A 303 -20.57 5.13 13.64
CA GLY A 303 -21.65 4.27 14.07
C GLY A 303 -22.19 3.27 13.07
N ILE A 304 -23.26 2.63 13.53
CA ILE A 304 -23.99 1.58 12.83
C ILE A 304 -25.15 2.21 12.05
N TYR A 305 -25.26 1.83 10.79
CA TYR A 305 -26.41 2.14 9.94
C TYR A 305 -27.20 0.87 9.66
N PRO A 306 -28.55 0.92 9.68
CA PRO A 306 -29.39 -0.26 9.46
C PRO A 306 -29.07 -0.98 8.15
N THR A 307 -29.04 -2.31 8.20
CA THR A 307 -28.84 -3.18 7.02
C THR A 307 -29.91 -3.01 5.94
N THR A 308 -31.10 -2.57 6.33
CA THR A 308 -32.26 -2.36 5.44
C THR A 308 -32.32 -0.98 4.81
N ASP A 309 -31.51 -0.03 5.29
CA ASP A 309 -31.51 1.34 4.78
C ASP A 309 -30.65 1.49 3.52
N VAL A 310 -30.73 2.66 2.88
CA VAL A 310 -29.76 3.02 1.82
C VAL A 310 -28.36 3.12 2.42
N LYS A 311 -27.39 2.56 1.70
CA LYS A 311 -25.98 2.57 2.11
C LYS A 311 -25.50 4.01 2.33
N ARG A 312 -24.85 4.24 3.47
CA ARG A 312 -24.25 5.54 3.79
C ARG A 312 -22.78 5.55 3.41
N ILE A 313 -22.28 6.70 2.96
CA ILE A 313 -20.88 6.90 2.63
C ILE A 313 -20.34 7.95 3.59
N LEU A 314 -19.40 7.52 4.43
CA LEU A 314 -18.70 8.40 5.35
C LEU A 314 -17.25 8.53 4.87
N HIS A 315 -16.93 9.70 4.34
CA HIS A 315 -15.68 9.97 3.67
C HIS A 315 -14.74 10.80 4.55
N PHE A 316 -13.66 10.18 5.02
CA PHE A 316 -12.56 10.84 5.71
C PHE A 316 -11.52 11.27 4.70
N LYS A 317 -11.52 12.57 4.38
CA LYS A 317 -10.68 13.14 3.33
C LYS A 317 -9.61 14.04 3.92
N GLY A 318 -8.36 13.81 3.57
CA GLY A 318 -7.27 14.72 3.82
C GLY A 318 -6.91 15.57 2.60
N SER A 319 -5.68 16.09 2.58
CA SER A 319 -5.11 16.82 1.45
C SER A 319 -4.08 15.97 0.74
N LYS A 320 -4.06 16.04 -0.59
CA LYS A 320 -3.17 15.25 -1.48
C LYS A 320 -1.76 15.02 -0.95
N GLY A 321 -1.25 13.82 -1.22
CA GLY A 321 0.15 13.45 -1.00
C GLY A 321 0.41 12.67 0.30
N SER A 322 -0.63 12.20 0.98
CA SER A 322 -0.48 11.44 2.22
C SER A 322 0.04 10.02 2.02
N SER A 323 -0.21 9.36 0.88
CA SER A 323 0.29 8.00 0.54
C SER A 323 1.81 7.86 0.44
N ALA A 324 2.57 8.95 0.55
CA ALA A 324 4.01 8.94 0.43
C ALA A 324 4.66 7.93 1.38
N VAL A 325 5.56 7.11 0.83
CA VAL A 325 6.37 6.16 1.59
C VAL A 325 7.49 6.92 2.29
N ARG A 326 7.73 6.58 3.56
CA ARG A 326 8.86 7.09 4.31
C ARG A 326 10.18 6.61 3.69
N HIS A 327 11.13 7.53 3.50
CA HIS A 327 12.48 7.15 3.11
C HIS A 327 13.22 6.44 4.27
N TRP A 328 14.02 5.40 3.98
CA TRP A 328 14.69 4.60 5.02
C TRP A 328 15.66 5.42 5.91
N GLU A 329 16.25 6.50 5.39
CA GLU A 329 17.08 7.42 6.19
C GLU A 329 16.29 8.44 7.02
N GLN A 330 14.98 8.52 6.85
CA GLN A 330 14.16 9.57 7.47
C GLN A 330 14.14 9.42 9.00
N LEU A 331 14.48 10.52 9.69
CA LEU A 331 14.61 10.57 11.15
C LEU A 331 13.35 11.05 11.87
N VAL A 332 12.28 11.33 11.14
CA VAL A 332 10.98 11.76 11.70
C VAL A 332 9.82 11.07 10.98
N PRO A 333 8.62 11.04 11.58
CA PRO A 333 7.49 10.40 10.94
C PRO A 333 7.05 11.06 9.63
N GLN A 334 6.59 10.27 8.67
CA GLN A 334 6.02 10.79 7.42
C GLN A 334 4.62 11.32 7.72
N THR A 335 4.47 12.64 7.61
CA THR A 335 3.25 13.38 8.01
C THR A 335 2.84 14.39 6.92
N GLY A 336 3.28 14.17 5.68
CA GLY A 336 2.93 15.03 4.55
C GLY A 336 1.43 15.04 4.25
N GLY A 337 0.94 16.18 3.74
CA GLY A 337 -0.49 16.39 3.48
C GLY A 337 -1.27 16.56 4.78
N SER A 338 -2.24 15.68 5.01
CA SER A 338 -3.04 15.64 6.25
C SER A 338 -2.72 14.38 7.05
N ALA A 339 -2.35 14.55 8.32
CA ALA A 339 -1.96 13.42 9.17
C ALA A 339 -2.67 13.45 10.53
N TRP A 340 -3.21 12.32 10.96
CA TRP A 340 -3.66 12.08 12.33
C TRP A 340 -2.58 11.30 13.08
N LEU A 341 -2.13 11.83 14.21
CA LEU A 341 -1.02 11.27 14.99
C LEU A 341 -1.53 10.81 16.35
N SER A 342 -1.69 9.51 16.51
CA SER A 342 -2.10 8.91 17.76
C SER A 342 -0.92 8.69 18.69
N PHE A 343 -1.11 8.99 19.98
CA PHE A 343 -0.19 8.55 21.04
C PHE A 343 -0.66 7.27 21.74
N GLY A 344 -1.70 6.61 21.25
CA GLY A 344 -2.30 5.42 21.83
C GLY A 344 -1.40 4.19 21.80
N THR A 345 -1.29 3.49 22.94
CA THR A 345 -0.52 2.24 23.10
C THR A 345 -1.12 1.37 24.20
N TYR A 346 -0.85 0.06 24.17
CA TYR A 346 -1.15 -0.85 25.27
C TYR A 346 0.05 -0.98 26.21
N ALA A 347 -0.21 -1.23 27.50
CA ALA A 347 0.82 -1.39 28.53
C ALA A 347 1.66 -2.68 28.35
N SER A 348 1.10 -3.71 27.72
CA SER A 348 1.71 -5.03 27.52
C SER A 348 0.92 -5.83 26.49
N SER A 349 1.47 -6.95 26.01
CA SER A 349 0.73 -7.93 25.19
C SER A 349 -0.51 -8.47 25.91
N SER A 350 -0.44 -8.67 27.23
CA SER A 350 -1.59 -9.11 28.03
C SER A 350 -2.70 -8.05 28.11
N ALA A 351 -2.33 -6.77 28.23
CA ALA A 351 -3.31 -5.68 28.19
C ALA A 351 -3.96 -5.55 26.81
N GLN A 352 -3.16 -5.66 25.74
CA GLN A 352 -3.65 -5.69 24.37
C GLN A 352 -4.61 -6.88 24.13
N THR A 353 -4.21 -8.08 24.55
CA THR A 353 -5.04 -9.29 24.42
C THR A 353 -6.35 -9.16 25.19
N ALA A 354 -6.30 -8.64 26.42
CA ALA A 354 -7.49 -8.44 27.24
C ALA A 354 -8.47 -7.45 26.60
N ASP A 355 -7.96 -6.34 26.05
CA ASP A 355 -8.78 -5.36 25.34
C ASP A 355 -9.37 -5.92 24.05
N ILE A 356 -8.57 -6.62 23.23
CA ILE A 356 -9.05 -7.28 22.00
C ILE A 356 -10.18 -8.27 22.31
N ASN A 357 -10.01 -9.11 23.34
CA ASN A 357 -11.00 -10.11 23.71
C ASN A 357 -12.31 -9.46 24.21
N ALA A 358 -12.21 -8.34 24.92
CA ALA A 358 -13.38 -7.60 25.38
C ALA A 358 -14.03 -6.85 24.20
N ASN A 359 -13.28 -5.93 23.62
CA ASN A 359 -13.78 -4.80 22.83
C ASN A 359 -13.45 -4.91 21.33
N GLY A 360 -12.70 -5.92 20.89
CA GLY A 360 -12.15 -6.02 19.52
C GLY A 360 -10.85 -5.23 19.35
N ASN A 361 -10.25 -5.27 18.17
CA ASN A 361 -8.99 -4.59 17.87
C ASN A 361 -9.14 -3.08 18.01
N GLY A 362 -8.30 -2.51 18.87
CA GLY A 362 -8.18 -1.07 19.05
C GLY A 362 -7.52 -0.38 17.85
N ALA A 363 -8.09 0.73 17.40
CA ALA A 363 -7.54 1.53 16.30
C ALA A 363 -7.65 3.05 16.54
N VAL A 364 -7.00 3.87 15.72
CA VAL A 364 -7.23 5.33 15.73
C VAL A 364 -8.62 5.62 15.17
N LEU A 365 -8.90 5.17 13.95
CA LEU A 365 -10.23 5.26 13.34
C LEU A 365 -10.90 3.89 13.39
N CYS A 366 -12.07 3.79 14.02
CA CYS A 366 -12.78 2.53 14.16
C CYS A 366 -14.26 2.68 13.83
N GLY A 367 -14.74 1.84 12.92
CA GLY A 367 -16.17 1.61 12.77
C GLY A 367 -16.68 0.57 13.77
N PRO A 368 -17.89 0.05 13.56
CA PRO A 368 -18.38 -1.14 14.25
C PRO A 368 -17.40 -2.31 14.06
N ASN A 369 -17.17 -3.09 15.11
CA ASN A 369 -16.06 -4.07 15.13
C ASN A 369 -16.47 -5.45 15.66
N GLU A 370 -15.48 -6.33 15.80
CA GLU A 370 -15.60 -7.73 16.17
C GLU A 370 -15.78 -8.01 17.68
N GLY A 371 -15.73 -6.97 18.51
CA GLY A 371 -15.83 -7.06 19.98
C GLY A 371 -17.13 -7.70 20.46
N THR A 372 -17.06 -8.40 21.60
CA THR A 372 -18.22 -9.12 22.19
C THR A 372 -18.84 -8.38 23.37
N SER A 373 -18.04 -7.58 24.10
CA SER A 373 -18.47 -6.80 25.28
C SER A 373 -19.47 -5.70 24.96
N ASN A 374 -19.54 -5.25 23.70
CA ASN A 374 -20.46 -4.22 23.22
C ASN A 374 -21.91 -4.72 23.05
N GLY A 375 -22.23 -5.94 23.51
CA GLY A 375 -23.58 -6.53 23.42
C GLY A 375 -23.91 -7.14 22.05
N LEU A 376 -22.89 -7.31 21.20
CA LEU A 376 -23.04 -7.66 19.81
C LEU A 376 -22.24 -8.93 19.52
N ALA A 377 -22.75 -10.11 19.88
CA ALA A 377 -22.16 -11.39 19.49
C ALA A 377 -22.49 -11.73 18.02
N TYR A 378 -21.81 -12.71 17.43
CA TYR A 378 -22.13 -13.22 16.08
C TYR A 378 -23.62 -13.61 15.99
N GLY A 379 -24.35 -13.04 15.02
CA GLY A 379 -25.81 -13.16 14.88
C GLY A 379 -26.64 -12.06 15.58
N ALA A 380 -26.02 -11.16 16.34
CA ALA A 380 -26.67 -9.92 16.79
C ALA A 380 -26.67 -8.89 15.65
N ALA A 381 -27.80 -8.23 15.42
CA ALA A 381 -28.10 -7.36 14.27
C ALA A 381 -27.19 -6.11 14.10
N ALA A 382 -26.10 -5.95 14.87
CA ALA A 382 -25.32 -4.73 14.94
C ALA A 382 -23.79 -4.89 14.80
N ARG A 383 -23.27 -6.05 14.36
CA ARG A 383 -21.85 -6.16 13.93
C ARG A 383 -21.59 -5.64 12.52
N TYR A 384 -22.63 -5.61 11.70
CA TYR A 384 -22.57 -5.12 10.33
C TYR A 384 -23.27 -3.76 10.27
N SER A 385 -22.62 -2.80 9.64
CA SER A 385 -23.16 -1.48 9.36
C SER A 385 -23.23 -1.27 7.87
N ASN A 386 -24.39 -0.83 7.35
CA ASN A 386 -24.55 -0.51 5.94
C ASN A 386 -23.91 0.83 5.57
N VAL A 387 -22.61 0.94 5.88
CA VAL A 387 -21.76 2.09 5.64
C VAL A 387 -20.57 1.69 4.77
N MET A 388 -20.19 2.59 3.89
CA MET A 388 -18.94 2.60 3.17
C MET A 388 -18.04 3.66 3.80
N ALA A 389 -16.96 3.21 4.44
CA ALA A 389 -15.92 4.13 4.89
C ALA A 389 -14.97 4.43 3.72
N VAL A 390 -14.77 5.71 3.41
CA VAL A 390 -13.79 6.13 2.40
C VAL A 390 -12.65 6.85 3.10
N LEU A 391 -11.41 6.40 2.93
CA LEU A 391 -10.20 7.07 3.43
C LEU A 391 -9.40 7.59 2.23
N GLU A 392 -9.41 8.90 2.00
CA GLU A 392 -8.74 9.53 0.85
C GLU A 392 -7.71 10.55 1.32
N ASP A 393 -6.51 10.54 0.73
CA ASP A 393 -5.51 11.59 0.92
C ASP A 393 -5.18 11.86 2.40
N LEU A 394 -5.23 10.83 3.24
CA LEU A 394 -5.05 10.92 4.69
C LEU A 394 -3.94 9.98 5.16
N ALA A 395 -3.12 10.45 6.10
CA ALA A 395 -2.16 9.62 6.82
C ALA A 395 -2.61 9.38 8.27
N ILE A 396 -2.50 8.15 8.77
CA ILE A 396 -2.70 7.84 10.19
C ILE A 396 -1.41 7.25 10.77
N VAL A 397 -0.77 8.02 11.65
CA VAL A 397 0.47 7.63 12.34
C VAL A 397 0.15 7.26 13.79
N THR A 398 0.58 6.09 14.23
CA THR A 398 0.40 5.61 15.61
C THR A 398 1.69 5.69 16.42
N ALA A 399 1.61 5.56 17.73
CA ALA A 399 2.78 5.46 18.57
C ALA A 399 3.55 4.17 18.27
N HIS A 400 4.88 4.25 18.26
CA HIS A 400 5.71 3.06 18.09
C HIS A 400 5.81 2.26 19.39
N SER A 401 5.71 0.93 19.27
CA SER A 401 6.06 -0.03 20.32
C SER A 401 7.03 -1.06 19.74
N VAL A 402 8.14 -1.33 20.43
CA VAL A 402 9.16 -2.31 20.01
C VAL A 402 8.57 -3.71 19.85
N SER A 403 7.48 -4.00 20.59
CA SER A 403 6.80 -5.28 20.56
C SER A 403 5.44 -5.24 19.85
N GLY A 404 5.13 -4.16 19.10
CA GLY A 404 3.86 -4.05 18.39
C GLY A 404 2.64 -3.88 19.30
N TRP A 405 2.81 -3.42 20.54
CA TRP A 405 1.73 -3.15 21.50
C TRP A 405 1.09 -1.77 21.26
N THR A 406 0.78 -1.48 20.00
CA THR A 406 0.18 -0.21 19.59
C THR A 406 -1.26 -0.42 19.10
N TYR A 407 -1.98 0.68 18.89
CA TYR A 407 -3.28 0.65 18.22
C TYR A 407 -3.08 0.48 16.70
N GLY A 408 -4.07 -0.09 16.02
CA GLY A 408 -4.13 -0.04 14.56
C GLY A 408 -4.40 1.37 14.05
N ALA A 409 -4.15 1.62 12.77
CA ALA A 409 -4.54 2.88 12.14
C ALA A 409 -6.04 2.92 11.88
N ALA A 410 -6.58 1.86 11.25
CA ALA A 410 -8.01 1.74 10.98
C ALA A 410 -8.53 0.33 11.19
N ASN A 411 -9.65 0.21 11.89
CA ASN A 411 -10.45 -1.01 11.99
C ASN A 411 -11.81 -0.79 11.32
N LEU A 412 -11.98 -1.43 10.16
CA LEU A 412 -13.19 -1.36 9.33
C LEU A 412 -13.97 -2.69 9.33
N TYR A 413 -13.69 -3.61 10.27
CA TYR A 413 -14.23 -4.97 10.31
C TYR A 413 -15.74 -5.03 10.04
N GLY A 414 -16.53 -4.21 10.73
CA GLY A 414 -17.99 -4.23 10.67
C GLY A 414 -18.62 -3.29 9.65
N THR A 415 -17.83 -2.62 8.78
CA THR A 415 -18.42 -1.86 7.67
C THR A 415 -18.86 -2.80 6.55
N ALA A 416 -19.79 -2.34 5.71
CA ALA A 416 -20.20 -3.09 4.54
C ALA A 416 -19.17 -2.98 3.43
N ASN A 417 -18.65 -1.78 3.20
CA ASN A 417 -17.69 -1.50 2.15
C ASN A 417 -16.56 -0.64 2.72
N ALA A 418 -15.43 -0.63 2.02
CA ALA A 418 -14.38 0.34 2.26
C ALA A 418 -13.67 0.71 0.95
N GLU A 419 -13.29 1.97 0.82
CA GLU A 419 -12.43 2.44 -0.26
C GLU A 419 -11.31 3.30 0.32
N LEU A 420 -10.06 2.94 0.00
CA LEU A 420 -8.87 3.63 0.46
C LEU A 420 -8.13 4.15 -0.78
N LEU A 421 -7.93 5.46 -0.86
CA LEU A 421 -7.34 6.16 -2.01
C LEU A 421 -6.21 7.05 -1.53
N ASP A 422 -4.99 6.82 -1.98
CA ASP A 422 -3.84 7.62 -1.56
C ASP A 422 -3.71 7.72 -0.02
N PHE A 423 -4.04 6.63 0.67
CA PHE A 423 -4.02 6.52 2.12
C PHE A 423 -2.67 5.99 2.62
N ALA A 424 -2.14 6.60 3.68
CA ALA A 424 -0.98 6.08 4.39
C ALA A 424 -1.28 5.77 5.84
N TYR A 425 -0.53 4.84 6.39
CA TYR A 425 -0.47 4.62 7.81
C TYR A 425 0.92 4.13 8.24
N GLY A 426 1.18 4.09 9.53
CA GLY A 426 2.48 3.67 10.07
C GLY A 426 2.63 4.05 11.53
N THR A 427 3.80 3.81 12.10
CA THR A 427 4.13 4.28 13.45
C THR A 427 5.14 5.43 13.42
N ALA A 428 5.27 6.14 14.54
CA ALA A 428 6.28 7.17 14.76
C ALA A 428 7.70 6.60 15.08
N GLY A 429 7.97 5.32 14.79
CA GLY A 429 9.30 4.70 14.91
C GLY A 429 10.23 5.13 13.77
N LEU A 430 11.53 4.79 13.81
CA LEU A 430 12.51 5.16 12.78
C LEU A 430 13.26 3.93 12.24
N TYR A 431 13.50 3.88 10.93
CA TYR A 431 14.30 2.78 10.36
C TYR A 431 15.80 3.01 10.60
N SER A 432 16.31 4.22 10.31
CA SER A 432 17.74 4.54 10.40
C SER A 432 18.34 4.47 11.81
N ALA A 433 17.52 4.54 12.85
CA ALA A 433 17.94 4.29 14.25
C ALA A 433 17.84 2.80 14.65
N GLY A 434 17.36 1.94 13.76
CA GLY A 434 17.24 0.50 13.97
C GLY A 434 15.94 0.03 14.63
N ASP A 435 14.94 0.90 14.85
CA ASP A 435 13.71 0.48 15.56
C ASP A 435 12.93 -0.61 14.83
N PHE A 436 12.95 -0.51 13.51
CA PHE A 436 12.35 -1.47 12.61
C PHE A 436 13.32 -2.52 12.08
N ALA A 437 14.60 -2.48 12.50
CA ALA A 437 15.63 -3.36 11.94
C ALA A 437 15.44 -4.84 12.32
N ASN A 438 14.63 -5.13 13.33
CA ASN A 438 14.28 -6.49 13.70
C ASN A 438 12.75 -6.65 13.81
N PRO A 439 12.03 -6.86 12.69
CA PRO A 439 10.58 -7.06 12.70
C PRO A 439 10.13 -8.23 13.57
N ASN A 440 11.02 -9.19 13.89
CA ASN A 440 10.69 -10.29 14.80
C ASN A 440 10.33 -9.83 16.22
N THR A 441 10.74 -8.63 16.64
CA THR A 441 10.35 -8.12 17.96
C THR A 441 8.86 -7.78 18.01
N PHE A 442 8.22 -7.49 16.87
CA PHE A 442 6.78 -7.23 16.80
C PHE A 442 5.92 -8.50 16.91
N ALA A 443 6.52 -9.70 16.86
CA ALA A 443 5.80 -10.98 16.93
C ALA A 443 5.06 -11.19 18.27
N ASP A 444 5.49 -10.50 19.33
CA ASP A 444 4.84 -10.54 20.65
C ASP A 444 3.57 -9.68 20.74
N GLY A 445 3.32 -8.84 19.73
CA GLY A 445 2.15 -7.97 19.66
C GLY A 445 1.00 -8.59 18.88
N LEU A 446 -0.13 -7.90 18.89
CA LEU A 446 -1.32 -8.28 18.13
C LEU A 446 -1.87 -7.09 17.31
N SER A 447 -1.05 -6.06 17.07
CA SER A 447 -1.51 -4.86 16.37
C SER A 447 -1.71 -5.15 14.88
N ILE A 448 -2.91 -4.82 14.39
CA ILE A 448 -3.24 -4.84 12.97
C ILE A 448 -3.24 -3.39 12.49
N GLY A 449 -2.34 -3.04 11.59
CA GLY A 449 -2.23 -1.67 11.08
C GLY A 449 -3.50 -1.25 10.34
N LEU A 450 -4.00 -2.09 9.45
CA LEU A 450 -5.26 -1.89 8.72
C LEU A 450 -6.08 -3.18 8.70
N LEU A 451 -7.31 -3.14 9.21
CA LEU A 451 -8.27 -4.25 9.15
C LEU A 451 -9.41 -3.90 8.20
N MET A 452 -9.45 -4.57 7.04
CA MET A 452 -10.49 -4.39 6.03
C MET A 452 -11.83 -5.02 6.46
N PRO A 453 -12.94 -4.64 5.81
CA PRO A 453 -14.28 -5.11 6.18
C PRO A 453 -14.45 -6.62 6.05
N SER A 454 -14.95 -7.27 7.09
CA SER A 454 -14.91 -8.74 7.24
C SER A 454 -16.26 -9.39 7.57
N ALA A 455 -17.33 -8.63 7.76
CA ALA A 455 -18.60 -9.14 8.26
C ALA A 455 -19.63 -9.48 7.15
N GLY A 456 -19.26 -10.17 6.07
CA GLY A 456 -20.18 -10.74 5.07
C GLY A 456 -20.98 -9.74 4.19
N ASN A 457 -21.09 -10.05 2.89
CA ASN A 457 -21.75 -9.21 1.85
C ASN A 457 -21.05 -7.87 1.59
N ASN A 458 -19.71 -7.91 1.53
CA ASN A 458 -18.82 -6.76 1.42
C ASN A 458 -18.14 -6.68 0.04
N ASP A 459 -18.93 -6.68 -1.04
CA ASP A 459 -18.43 -6.82 -2.43
C ASP A 459 -17.60 -5.62 -2.96
N HIS A 460 -17.41 -4.57 -2.14
CA HIS A 460 -16.63 -3.39 -2.55
C HIS A 460 -15.65 -2.97 -1.44
N ASN A 461 -14.50 -3.63 -1.44
CA ASN A 461 -13.36 -3.36 -0.57
C ASN A 461 -12.14 -3.06 -1.44
N VAL A 462 -11.84 -1.78 -1.65
CA VAL A 462 -10.83 -1.35 -2.62
C VAL A 462 -9.72 -0.54 -1.96
N MET A 463 -8.48 -0.80 -2.34
CA MET A 463 -7.30 -0.06 -1.91
C MET A 463 -6.50 0.37 -3.15
N ARG A 464 -6.38 1.68 -3.37
CA ARG A 464 -5.59 2.27 -4.44
C ARG A 464 -4.49 3.13 -3.85
N ASN A 465 -3.24 2.73 -4.12
CA ASN A 465 -2.04 3.41 -3.63
C ASN A 465 -2.01 3.59 -2.09
N VAL A 466 -2.02 2.46 -1.39
CA VAL A 466 -1.97 2.43 0.09
C VAL A 466 -0.56 2.11 0.58
N SER A 467 -0.06 2.88 1.55
CA SER A 467 1.25 2.62 2.18
C SER A 467 1.18 2.39 3.69
N CYS A 468 1.87 1.36 4.15
CA CYS A 468 2.14 1.07 5.55
C CYS A 468 3.63 1.31 5.82
N ASN A 469 3.93 2.35 6.59
CA ASN A 469 5.26 2.78 6.96
C ASN A 469 5.79 2.07 8.22
N GLY A 470 5.16 0.95 8.61
CA GLY A 470 5.69 -0.01 9.56
C GLY A 470 5.37 0.18 11.04
N GLY A 471 5.90 -0.76 11.84
CA GLY A 471 5.73 -0.83 13.29
C GLY A 471 4.49 -1.56 13.77
N TYR A 472 3.94 -2.44 12.94
CA TYR A 472 2.81 -3.30 13.30
C TYR A 472 3.24 -4.77 13.35
N THR A 473 2.55 -5.55 14.18
CA THR A 473 2.65 -7.01 14.09
C THR A 473 2.12 -7.47 12.73
N TYR A 474 0.95 -6.97 12.33
CA TYR A 474 0.32 -7.29 11.06
C TYR A 474 0.11 -6.00 10.26
N GLY A 475 0.71 -5.89 9.08
CA GLY A 475 0.63 -4.70 8.24
C GLY A 475 -0.80 -4.43 7.76
N VAL A 476 -1.39 -5.39 7.06
CA VAL A 476 -2.79 -5.33 6.60
C VAL A 476 -3.48 -6.68 6.69
N PHE A 477 -4.71 -6.68 7.20
CA PHE A 477 -5.63 -7.80 7.08
C PHE A 477 -6.52 -7.59 5.86
N LEU A 478 -6.31 -8.44 4.85
CA LEU A 478 -7.18 -8.54 3.69
C LEU A 478 -8.28 -9.54 4.01
N THR A 479 -9.51 -9.06 3.99
CA THR A 479 -10.70 -9.85 4.34
C THR A 479 -11.67 -9.78 3.17
N GLU A 480 -12.47 -10.83 2.98
CA GLU A 480 -13.57 -10.83 2.01
C GLU A 480 -13.08 -10.46 0.59
N HIS A 481 -13.85 -9.69 -0.19
CA HIS A 481 -13.58 -9.35 -1.59
C HIS A 481 -12.58 -8.20 -1.74
N SER A 482 -11.52 -8.18 -0.91
CA SER A 482 -10.55 -7.08 -0.91
C SER A 482 -9.69 -7.07 -2.19
N ILE A 483 -9.63 -5.91 -2.83
CA ILE A 483 -8.80 -5.66 -4.02
C ILE A 483 -7.82 -4.52 -3.70
N ALA A 484 -6.53 -4.75 -3.95
CA ALA A 484 -5.49 -3.74 -3.82
C ALA A 484 -4.75 -3.53 -5.14
N ASP A 485 -4.82 -2.33 -5.71
CA ASP A 485 -4.14 -2.01 -6.96
C ASP A 485 -2.64 -1.78 -6.73
N ARG A 486 -2.32 -1.02 -5.68
CA ARG A 486 -0.95 -0.78 -5.24
C ARG A 486 -0.89 -0.70 -3.73
N LEU A 487 -0.14 -1.62 -3.14
CA LEU A 487 0.06 -1.75 -1.70
C LEU A 487 1.56 -1.73 -1.40
N MET A 488 1.99 -0.92 -0.44
CA MET A 488 3.38 -0.88 0.03
C MET A 488 3.38 -1.15 1.53
N VAL A 489 3.98 -2.24 2.01
CA VAL A 489 4.03 -2.57 3.44
C VAL A 489 5.47 -2.78 3.88
N LEU A 490 5.93 -1.88 4.73
CA LEU A 490 7.30 -1.89 5.20
C LEU A 490 7.33 -2.27 6.67
N TYR A 491 8.40 -2.91 7.13
CA TYR A 491 8.80 -2.93 8.54
C TYR A 491 7.73 -3.45 9.52
N CYS A 492 6.98 -4.47 9.12
CA CYS A 492 6.00 -5.17 9.95
C CYS A 492 6.52 -6.57 10.28
N TRP A 493 5.95 -7.27 11.27
CA TRP A 493 6.27 -8.69 11.40
C TRP A 493 5.71 -9.50 10.22
N ALA A 494 4.43 -9.31 9.91
CA ALA A 494 3.78 -9.82 8.71
C ALA A 494 3.30 -8.67 7.81
N GLY A 495 3.57 -8.76 6.51
CA GLY A 495 3.20 -7.75 5.52
C GLY A 495 1.72 -7.82 5.14
N VAL A 496 1.39 -8.72 4.20
CA VAL A 496 0.03 -8.96 3.73
C VAL A 496 -0.57 -10.16 4.47
N CYS A 497 -1.75 -9.99 5.05
CA CYS A 497 -2.40 -11.06 5.81
C CYS A 497 -3.78 -11.37 5.23
N PRO A 498 -3.91 -12.32 4.27
CA PRO A 498 -5.21 -12.80 3.84
C PRO A 498 -5.89 -13.57 4.98
N VAL A 499 -7.15 -13.25 5.22
CA VAL A 499 -7.87 -13.70 6.41
C VAL A 499 -8.93 -14.74 6.03
N GLY A 500 -8.84 -15.91 6.64
CA GLY A 500 -9.85 -16.95 6.67
C GLY A 500 -10.99 -16.60 7.63
N THR A 501 -11.40 -17.56 8.47
CA THR A 501 -12.40 -17.33 9.51
C THR A 501 -11.79 -16.48 10.63
N TYR A 502 -12.34 -15.30 10.87
CA TYR A 502 -11.86 -14.37 11.88
C TYR A 502 -13.00 -13.74 12.67
N ALA A 503 -12.98 -13.94 13.99
CA ALA A 503 -14.01 -13.49 14.92
C ALA A 503 -15.46 -13.85 14.51
N GLY A 504 -15.61 -15.01 13.86
CA GLY A 504 -16.89 -15.51 13.34
C GLY A 504 -17.25 -15.01 11.94
N SER A 505 -16.35 -14.32 11.22
CA SER A 505 -16.61 -13.93 9.82
C SER A 505 -16.94 -15.13 8.93
N VAL A 506 -17.75 -14.89 7.89
CA VAL A 506 -18.08 -15.89 6.85
C VAL A 506 -17.14 -15.83 5.65
N GLY A 507 -16.25 -14.83 5.59
CA GLY A 507 -15.37 -14.56 4.45
C GLY A 507 -14.21 -15.50 4.22
N ALA A 508 -14.15 -16.63 4.92
CA ALA A 508 -13.00 -17.52 4.83
C ALA A 508 -12.82 -18.12 3.43
N SER A 509 -13.86 -18.18 2.60
CA SER A 509 -13.81 -18.75 1.24
C SER A 509 -13.80 -17.70 0.13
N HIS A 510 -13.47 -16.44 0.43
CA HIS A 510 -13.51 -15.36 -0.55
C HIS A 510 -12.16 -15.11 -1.23
N ALA A 511 -12.25 -14.50 -2.41
CA ALA A 511 -11.12 -14.13 -3.23
C ALA A 511 -10.68 -12.70 -2.95
N MET A 512 -9.39 -12.56 -2.68
CA MET A 512 -8.69 -11.30 -2.54
C MET A 512 -7.72 -11.15 -3.71
N LYS A 513 -7.58 -9.92 -4.21
CA LYS A 513 -6.68 -9.61 -5.31
C LYS A 513 -5.72 -8.52 -4.89
N VAL A 514 -4.44 -8.70 -5.22
CA VAL A 514 -3.43 -7.65 -5.13
C VAL A 514 -2.72 -7.56 -6.47
N VAL A 515 -2.88 -6.45 -7.17
CA VAL A 515 -2.22 -6.23 -8.46
C VAL A 515 -0.72 -6.01 -8.23
N GLN A 516 -0.38 -5.10 -7.31
CA GLN A 516 1.01 -4.89 -6.92
C GLN A 516 1.14 -4.71 -5.40
N ALA A 517 2.01 -5.50 -4.80
CA ALA A 517 2.50 -5.34 -3.44
C ALA A 517 4.02 -5.10 -3.46
N SER A 518 4.51 -4.17 -2.66
CA SER A 518 5.93 -4.04 -2.29
C SER A 518 6.03 -4.24 -0.79
N ILE A 519 6.72 -5.31 -0.38
CA ILE A 519 6.88 -5.72 1.01
C ILE A 519 8.35 -5.70 1.37
N GLU A 520 8.73 -4.87 2.34
CA GLU A 520 10.14 -4.69 2.71
C GLU A 520 10.36 -4.90 4.19
N SER A 521 11.48 -5.58 4.53
CA SER A 521 11.91 -5.82 5.91
C SER A 521 10.79 -6.35 6.81
N CYS A 522 9.98 -7.27 6.29
CA CYS A 522 9.02 -8.05 7.07
C CYS A 522 9.55 -9.47 7.29
N SER A 523 9.16 -10.10 8.40
CA SER A 523 9.52 -11.51 8.66
C SER A 523 8.69 -12.47 7.81
N HIS A 524 7.48 -12.05 7.43
CA HIS A 524 6.57 -12.79 6.56
C HIS A 524 6.00 -11.84 5.52
N GLU A 525 6.26 -12.09 4.24
CA GLU A 525 5.67 -11.32 3.14
C GLU A 525 4.16 -11.56 3.03
N LEU A 526 3.77 -12.82 3.24
CA LEU A 526 2.39 -13.28 3.23
C LEU A 526 2.12 -14.15 4.45
N TYR A 527 1.08 -13.82 5.22
CA TYR A 527 0.73 -14.51 6.45
C TYR A 527 -0.76 -14.82 6.54
N VAL A 528 -1.14 -16.09 6.38
CA VAL A 528 -2.54 -16.52 6.41
C VAL A 528 -3.08 -16.52 7.83
N VAL A 529 -4.19 -15.81 8.06
CA VAL A 529 -4.81 -15.69 9.39
C VAL A 529 -6.15 -16.39 9.43
N GLY A 530 -6.29 -17.37 10.33
CA GLY A 530 -7.58 -17.99 10.63
C GLY A 530 -7.88 -19.23 9.77
N PRO A 531 -8.66 -20.18 10.29
CA PRO A 531 -8.93 -21.43 9.60
C PRO A 531 -9.91 -21.27 8.44
N ALA A 532 -9.99 -22.30 7.60
CA ALA A 532 -11.04 -22.42 6.61
C ALA A 532 -12.46 -22.45 7.17
N ALA A 533 -13.41 -21.94 6.40
CA ALA A 533 -14.82 -22.23 6.57
C ALA A 533 -15.21 -23.35 5.59
N GLN A 534 -15.84 -24.41 6.10
CA GLN A 534 -16.30 -25.55 5.28
C GLN A 534 -15.18 -26.20 4.44
N GLY A 535 -13.93 -26.13 4.90
CA GLY A 535 -12.77 -26.70 4.21
C GLY A 535 -12.13 -25.80 3.15
N VAL A 536 -12.67 -24.60 2.90
CA VAL A 536 -12.07 -23.61 2.00
C VAL A 536 -11.53 -22.45 2.83
N GLY A 537 -10.22 -22.23 2.72
CA GLY A 537 -9.53 -21.08 3.31
C GLY A 537 -9.47 -19.91 2.33
N PRO A 538 -8.80 -18.82 2.74
CA PRO A 538 -8.77 -17.59 1.96
C PRO A 538 -8.14 -17.85 0.58
N ILE A 539 -8.72 -17.25 -0.46
CA ILE A 539 -8.18 -17.32 -1.82
C ILE A 539 -7.46 -16.01 -2.09
N ILE A 540 -6.14 -16.03 -2.28
CA ILE A 540 -5.34 -14.83 -2.51
C ILE A 540 -4.60 -14.92 -3.84
N ASP A 541 -4.83 -13.94 -4.69
CA ASP A 541 -4.10 -13.78 -5.95
C ASP A 541 -3.28 -12.48 -5.91
N ILE A 542 -1.95 -12.60 -6.06
CA ILE A 542 -1.02 -11.48 -6.10
C ILE A 542 -0.26 -11.51 -7.42
N ASP A 543 -0.58 -10.57 -8.31
CA ASP A 543 0.03 -10.48 -9.65
C ASP A 543 1.50 -10.11 -9.57
N GLN A 544 1.89 -9.31 -8.57
CA GLN A 544 3.27 -8.93 -8.35
C GLN A 544 3.51 -8.61 -6.87
N LEU A 545 4.24 -9.47 -6.18
CA LEU A 545 4.77 -9.23 -4.84
C LEU A 545 6.28 -8.94 -4.98
N GLN A 546 6.67 -7.69 -4.79
CA GLN A 546 8.06 -7.26 -4.74
C GLN A 546 8.58 -7.36 -3.30
N THR A 547 9.73 -7.98 -3.11
CA THR A 547 10.41 -8.02 -1.81
C THR A 547 11.92 -7.92 -1.96
N GLU A 548 12.56 -7.28 -0.99
CA GLU A 548 14.02 -7.26 -0.83
C GLU A 548 14.52 -8.29 0.20
N SER A 549 13.61 -9.08 0.78
CA SER A 549 13.99 -10.18 1.67
C SER A 549 14.77 -11.24 0.90
N GLY A 550 15.95 -11.59 1.41
CA GLY A 550 16.73 -12.69 0.87
C GLY A 550 16.03 -14.05 1.02
N ALA A 551 15.09 -14.20 1.95
CA ALA A 551 14.40 -15.45 2.22
C ALA A 551 12.90 -15.18 2.45
N PRO A 552 12.15 -14.88 1.38
CA PRO A 552 10.75 -14.55 1.53
C PRO A 552 9.98 -15.77 2.02
N ASN A 553 9.07 -15.51 2.95
CA ASN A 553 8.35 -16.52 3.70
C ASN A 553 6.84 -16.34 3.55
N ILE A 554 6.18 -17.45 3.22
CA ILE A 554 4.74 -17.58 3.22
C ILE A 554 4.35 -18.54 4.34
N ASP A 555 3.57 -18.04 5.29
CA ASP A 555 3.26 -18.74 6.54
C ASP A 555 1.79 -18.51 6.93
N GLY A 556 1.36 -19.08 8.05
CA GLY A 556 0.07 -18.78 8.66
C GLY A 556 0.03 -19.05 10.16
N ASN A 557 -1.02 -18.58 10.82
CA ASN A 557 -1.18 -18.72 12.27
C ASN A 557 -1.46 -20.14 12.75
N SER A 558 -1.64 -21.08 11.81
CA SER A 558 -1.67 -22.51 12.05
C SER A 558 -1.41 -23.25 10.75
N THR A 559 -0.94 -24.49 10.84
CA THR A 559 -0.83 -25.39 9.68
C THR A 559 -2.16 -25.50 8.93
N GLY A 560 -3.29 -25.60 9.65
CA GLY A 560 -4.62 -25.70 9.06
C GLY A 560 -5.07 -24.45 8.29
N ALA A 561 -4.66 -23.26 8.73
CA ALA A 561 -4.93 -22.01 8.01
C ALA A 561 -4.20 -22.00 6.67
N LEU A 562 -2.89 -22.27 6.68
CA LEU A 562 -2.06 -22.21 5.48
C LEU A 562 -2.39 -23.34 4.47
N MET A 563 -2.69 -24.55 4.97
CA MET A 563 -3.10 -25.69 4.13
C MET A 563 -4.40 -25.43 3.40
N ALA A 564 -5.33 -24.68 4.00
CA ALA A 564 -6.61 -24.43 3.37
C ALA A 564 -6.63 -23.18 2.48
N ALA A 565 -5.61 -22.33 2.58
CA ALA A 565 -5.46 -21.18 1.71
C ALA A 565 -5.16 -21.62 0.27
N LEU A 566 -5.74 -20.90 -0.68
CA LEU A 566 -5.62 -21.14 -2.11
C LEU A 566 -5.16 -19.88 -2.83
N GLY A 567 -4.76 -20.04 -4.09
CA GLY A 567 -4.52 -18.92 -5.00
C GLY A 567 -3.11 -18.92 -5.56
N ARG A 568 -2.57 -17.75 -5.86
CA ARG A 568 -1.32 -17.60 -6.59
C ARG A 568 -0.58 -16.34 -6.18
N VAL A 569 0.73 -16.43 -6.01
CA VAL A 569 1.58 -15.30 -5.64
C VAL A 569 2.79 -15.27 -6.56
N LYS A 570 2.93 -14.21 -7.35
CA LYS A 570 4.12 -14.00 -8.19
C LYS A 570 5.15 -13.15 -7.45
N LEU A 571 6.25 -13.78 -7.04
CA LEU A 571 7.36 -13.13 -6.33
C LEU A 571 8.32 -12.43 -7.31
N THR A 572 8.70 -11.20 -7.00
CA THR A 572 9.65 -10.36 -7.76
C THR A 572 10.53 -9.59 -6.76
N GLY A 573 11.52 -8.84 -7.26
CA GLY A 573 12.43 -8.05 -6.42
C GLY A 573 13.81 -8.71 -6.25
N LEU A 574 14.46 -8.46 -5.11
CA LEU A 574 15.86 -8.82 -4.84
C LEU A 574 16.02 -10.11 -4.01
N TYR A 575 14.99 -10.96 -3.98
CA TYR A 575 15.02 -12.17 -3.18
C TYR A 575 16.01 -13.23 -3.71
N ASN A 576 16.58 -14.03 -2.80
CA ASN A 576 17.34 -15.21 -3.21
C ASN A 576 16.34 -16.34 -3.46
N GLN A 577 16.29 -16.83 -4.71
CA GLN A 577 15.44 -17.95 -5.06
C GLN A 577 15.66 -19.20 -4.20
N ALA A 578 16.86 -19.42 -3.65
CA ALA A 578 17.14 -20.54 -2.75
C ALA A 578 16.54 -20.35 -1.34
N GLY A 579 16.19 -19.11 -0.95
CA GLY A 579 15.60 -18.77 0.33
C GLY A 579 14.06 -18.76 0.33
N VAL A 580 13.41 -18.92 -0.82
CA VAL A 580 11.93 -18.99 -0.88
C VAL A 580 11.46 -20.24 -0.16
N SER A 581 10.58 -20.06 0.82
CA SER A 581 10.01 -21.15 1.59
C SER A 581 8.52 -20.94 1.87
N THR A 582 7.82 -22.06 2.07
CA THR A 582 6.51 -22.12 2.68
C THR A 582 6.71 -22.82 4.01
N ALA A 583 6.36 -22.17 5.12
CA ALA A 583 6.60 -22.73 6.45
C ALA A 583 5.83 -24.03 6.70
N GLN A 584 4.71 -24.21 6.01
CA GLN A 584 3.84 -25.38 6.05
C GLN A 584 3.31 -25.69 4.63
N PRO A 585 2.73 -26.88 4.40
CA PRO A 585 1.97 -27.17 3.19
C PRO A 585 0.89 -26.12 2.90
N THR A 586 0.72 -25.75 1.63
CA THR A 586 -0.21 -24.68 1.20
C THR A 586 -0.74 -24.91 -0.19
N GLY A 587 -2.00 -24.56 -0.42
CA GLY A 587 -2.62 -24.51 -1.76
C GLY A 587 -2.30 -23.23 -2.54
N ILE A 588 -1.47 -22.33 -2.01
CA ILE A 588 -1.01 -21.12 -2.70
C ILE A 588 0.12 -21.48 -3.67
N GLU A 589 -0.08 -21.20 -4.96
CA GLU A 589 0.97 -21.35 -5.97
C GLU A 589 1.96 -20.19 -5.90
N VAL A 590 3.21 -20.45 -5.49
CA VAL A 590 4.30 -19.46 -5.51
C VAL A 590 5.02 -19.49 -6.84
N VAL A 591 5.01 -18.38 -7.58
CA VAL A 591 5.62 -18.26 -8.92
C VAL A 591 6.83 -17.35 -8.85
N ASP A 592 7.95 -17.78 -9.45
CA ASP A 592 9.10 -16.91 -9.68
C ASP A 592 8.78 -15.93 -10.82
N GLY A 593 8.52 -14.68 -10.45
CA GLY A 593 8.32 -13.58 -11.38
C GLY A 593 9.60 -12.85 -11.80
N GLY A 594 10.76 -13.21 -11.25
CA GLY A 594 12.06 -12.65 -11.63
C GLY A 594 12.62 -13.26 -12.92
N VAL A 595 12.02 -14.34 -13.42
CA VAL A 595 12.39 -14.98 -14.67
C VAL A 595 11.17 -15.17 -15.58
N PRO A 596 11.32 -15.10 -16.91
CA PRO A 596 10.21 -15.36 -17.85
C PRO A 596 9.66 -16.79 -17.76
N SER A 597 10.52 -17.73 -17.34
CA SER A 597 10.19 -19.14 -17.15
C SER A 597 11.01 -19.70 -16.00
N ALA A 598 10.37 -20.36 -15.04
CA ALA A 598 11.01 -20.99 -13.88
C ALA A 598 11.77 -22.28 -14.28
N ILE A 599 12.84 -22.12 -15.06
CA ILE A 599 13.77 -23.17 -15.49
C ILE A 599 15.05 -23.07 -14.66
N ARG A 600 15.36 -24.12 -13.90
CA ARG A 600 16.60 -24.22 -13.12
C ARG A 600 17.47 -25.37 -13.62
N ARG A 601 18.74 -25.09 -13.92
CA ARG A 601 19.73 -26.13 -14.19
C ARG A 601 20.35 -26.63 -12.88
N VAL A 602 20.48 -27.94 -12.73
CA VAL A 602 21.06 -28.60 -11.54
C VAL A 602 22.06 -29.68 -11.96
N THR A 603 23.18 -29.75 -11.26
CA THR A 603 24.33 -30.65 -11.57
C THR A 603 24.71 -31.55 -10.39
N GLY A 604 23.89 -31.59 -9.34
CA GLY A 604 24.12 -32.35 -8.11
C GLY A 604 22.83 -32.51 -7.32
N ALA A 605 22.91 -33.17 -6.16
CA ALA A 605 21.73 -33.42 -5.33
C ALA A 605 21.05 -32.12 -4.88
N PHE A 606 19.71 -32.11 -4.84
CA PHE A 606 18.93 -30.92 -4.53
C PHE A 606 17.54 -31.26 -3.98
N THR A 607 16.89 -30.29 -3.33
CA THR A 607 15.44 -30.30 -3.08
C THR A 607 14.75 -29.31 -4.00
N ALA A 608 13.65 -29.72 -4.63
CA ALA A 608 12.84 -28.85 -5.47
C ALA A 608 12.15 -27.79 -4.60
N ARG A 609 12.14 -26.55 -5.08
CA ARG A 609 11.63 -25.39 -4.35
C ARG A 609 10.16 -25.15 -4.70
N PRO A 610 9.38 -24.43 -3.87
CA PRO A 610 7.99 -24.05 -4.20
C PRO A 610 7.86 -23.28 -5.53
N ILE A 611 8.92 -22.57 -5.94
CA ILE A 611 8.96 -21.79 -7.18
C ILE A 611 9.51 -22.54 -8.40
N ASP A 612 10.10 -23.73 -8.22
CA ASP A 612 10.62 -24.48 -9.37
C ASP A 612 9.45 -25.01 -10.22
N ARG A 613 9.61 -24.99 -11.55
CA ARG A 613 8.64 -25.60 -12.48
C ARG A 613 9.33 -26.63 -13.38
N THR A 614 10.43 -26.23 -14.00
CA THR A 614 11.24 -27.13 -14.84
C THR A 614 12.67 -27.22 -14.30
N LEU A 615 13.11 -28.44 -14.01
CA LEU A 615 14.42 -28.77 -13.50
C LEU A 615 15.21 -29.48 -14.62
N VAL A 616 16.22 -28.80 -15.15
CA VAL A 616 17.15 -29.37 -16.14
C VAL A 616 18.29 -30.02 -15.39
N CYS A 617 18.19 -31.33 -15.20
CA CYS A 617 19.13 -32.13 -14.43
C CYS A 617 20.24 -32.65 -15.34
N ASP A 618 21.46 -32.12 -15.18
CA ASP A 618 22.62 -32.51 -15.95
C ASP A 618 23.44 -33.56 -15.19
N THR A 619 23.17 -34.83 -15.48
CA THR A 619 23.80 -36.00 -14.87
C THR A 619 25.11 -36.42 -15.57
N THR A 620 25.72 -35.56 -16.40
CA THR A 620 26.94 -35.90 -17.17
C THR A 620 28.12 -36.25 -16.27
N ALA A 621 28.26 -35.58 -15.12
CA ALA A 621 29.31 -35.86 -14.15
C ALA A 621 29.02 -37.09 -13.26
N GLY A 622 27.79 -37.61 -13.29
CA GLY A 622 27.31 -38.70 -12.45
C GLY A 622 25.82 -38.59 -12.17
N GLY A 623 25.19 -39.73 -11.81
CA GLY A 623 23.81 -39.75 -11.33
C GLY A 623 23.68 -39.08 -9.96
N PHE A 624 22.53 -38.48 -9.68
CA PHE A 624 22.24 -37.85 -8.39
C PHE A 624 20.74 -37.92 -8.09
N THR A 625 20.37 -37.49 -6.87
CA THR A 625 18.98 -37.46 -6.40
C THR A 625 18.44 -36.04 -6.37
N GLY A 626 17.31 -35.80 -7.04
CA GLY A 626 16.45 -34.65 -6.81
C GLY A 626 15.31 -35.04 -5.87
N THR A 627 15.07 -34.26 -4.83
CA THR A 627 14.02 -34.55 -3.83
C THR A 627 12.82 -33.62 -4.06
N LEU A 628 11.64 -34.20 -4.20
CA LEU A 628 10.36 -33.48 -4.20
C LEU A 628 10.05 -32.96 -2.80
N PRO A 629 9.42 -31.79 -2.67
CA PRO A 629 8.90 -31.33 -1.38
C PRO A 629 7.74 -32.21 -0.90
N ASP A 630 7.17 -31.83 0.24
CA ASP A 630 5.94 -32.42 0.74
C ASP A 630 4.81 -32.29 -0.32
N ALA A 631 4.10 -33.40 -0.57
CA ALA A 631 2.96 -33.46 -1.48
C ALA A 631 1.69 -32.84 -0.89
N ASP A 632 1.60 -32.65 0.42
CA ASP A 632 0.39 -32.17 1.07
C ASP A 632 -0.04 -30.82 0.46
N VAL A 633 -1.23 -30.80 -0.16
CA VAL A 633 -1.86 -29.61 -0.77
C VAL A 633 -0.97 -28.83 -1.74
N ASN A 634 0.09 -29.42 -2.29
CA ASN A 634 1.05 -28.71 -3.12
C ASN A 634 0.49 -28.47 -4.54
N PRO A 635 0.26 -27.21 -4.97
CA PRO A 635 -0.35 -26.92 -6.27
C PRO A 635 0.64 -27.03 -7.45
N VAL A 636 1.93 -27.24 -7.16
CA VAL A 636 2.99 -27.14 -8.17
C VAL A 636 3.17 -28.45 -8.92
N THR A 637 3.16 -28.36 -10.25
CA THR A 637 3.64 -29.43 -11.12
C THR A 637 5.14 -29.29 -11.36
N TYR A 638 5.89 -30.33 -11.06
CA TYR A 638 7.34 -30.39 -11.29
C TYR A 638 7.68 -31.19 -12.55
N VAL A 639 8.54 -30.63 -13.40
CA VAL A 639 9.08 -31.29 -14.59
C VAL A 639 10.57 -31.49 -14.42
N PHE A 640 11.03 -32.74 -14.35
CA PHE A 640 12.44 -33.12 -14.30
C PHE A 640 12.87 -33.58 -15.69
N LYS A 641 13.83 -32.88 -16.30
CA LYS A 641 14.42 -33.24 -17.59
C LYS A 641 15.86 -33.66 -17.37
N ASN A 642 16.16 -34.95 -17.53
CA ASN A 642 17.53 -35.45 -17.43
C ASN A 642 18.26 -35.25 -18.77
N VAL A 643 19.22 -34.34 -18.82
CA VAL A 643 19.98 -33.99 -20.04
C VAL A 643 21.40 -34.55 -20.07
N GLY A 644 21.81 -35.29 -19.02
CA GLY A 644 23.13 -35.88 -18.93
C GLY A 644 23.21 -37.30 -19.48
N SER A 645 24.19 -38.08 -19.01
CA SER A 645 24.47 -39.45 -19.45
C SER A 645 24.16 -40.53 -18.43
N ALA A 646 23.91 -40.17 -17.17
CA ALA A 646 23.59 -41.10 -16.09
C ALA A 646 22.10 -41.06 -15.71
N THR A 647 21.69 -41.92 -14.77
CA THR A 647 20.31 -41.93 -14.26
C THR A 647 20.13 -40.85 -13.20
N LEU A 648 19.04 -40.08 -13.30
CA LEU A 648 18.54 -39.21 -12.23
C LEU A 648 17.57 -40.01 -11.37
N THR A 649 17.70 -39.92 -10.05
CA THR A 649 16.68 -40.42 -9.11
C THR A 649 15.85 -39.25 -8.62
N VAL A 650 14.53 -39.33 -8.74
CA VAL A 650 13.61 -38.37 -8.13
C VAL A 650 13.01 -39.03 -6.89
N GLY A 651 13.38 -38.56 -5.71
CA GLY A 651 12.86 -39.03 -4.42
C GLY A 651 11.81 -38.09 -3.84
N THR A 652 11.19 -38.49 -2.72
CA THR A 652 10.26 -37.66 -1.92
C THR A 652 10.85 -37.35 -0.55
N THR A 653 10.34 -36.31 0.10
CA THR A 653 10.54 -36.13 1.55
C THR A 653 9.66 -37.12 2.32
N GLY A 654 10.25 -37.82 3.30
CA GLY A 654 9.51 -38.74 4.16
C GLY A 654 9.05 -40.03 3.46
N ALA A 655 7.85 -40.51 3.80
CA ALA A 655 7.29 -41.78 3.32
C ALA A 655 6.28 -41.60 2.17
N GLN A 656 6.17 -40.41 1.59
CA GLN A 656 5.24 -40.13 0.49
C GLN A 656 5.64 -40.90 -0.77
N LEU A 657 4.64 -41.38 -1.51
CA LEU A 657 4.84 -42.21 -2.69
C LEU A 657 4.67 -41.41 -3.98
N ILE A 658 5.46 -41.77 -4.99
CA ILE A 658 5.31 -41.41 -6.39
C ILE A 658 4.58 -42.56 -7.08
N TYR A 659 3.34 -42.31 -7.50
CA TYR A 659 2.49 -43.24 -8.22
C TYR A 659 2.72 -43.08 -9.73
N THR A 660 3.19 -44.16 -10.36
CA THR A 660 3.27 -44.25 -11.82
C THR A 660 1.89 -44.50 -12.42
N THR A 661 1.76 -44.42 -13.75
CA THR A 661 0.53 -44.76 -14.48
C THR A 661 0.03 -46.20 -14.21
N SER A 662 0.89 -47.08 -13.68
CA SER A 662 0.51 -48.44 -13.26
C SER A 662 -0.23 -48.51 -11.91
N GLY A 663 -0.30 -47.41 -11.15
CA GLY A 663 -0.94 -47.36 -9.83
C GLY A 663 -0.06 -47.85 -8.66
N THR A 664 1.10 -48.44 -8.91
CA THR A 664 2.06 -48.80 -7.84
C THR A 664 2.83 -47.56 -7.39
N GLY A 665 2.79 -47.25 -6.09
CA GLY A 665 3.53 -46.16 -5.47
C GLY A 665 4.92 -46.58 -5.00
N ALA A 666 5.93 -45.72 -5.17
CA ALA A 666 7.28 -45.91 -4.66
C ALA A 666 7.85 -44.59 -4.11
N THR A 667 8.77 -44.63 -3.14
CA THR A 667 9.39 -43.41 -2.57
C THR A 667 10.39 -42.73 -3.52
N SER A 668 10.65 -43.33 -4.68
CA SER A 668 11.52 -42.76 -5.71
C SER A 668 11.13 -43.24 -7.11
N ALA A 669 11.42 -42.42 -8.12
CA ALA A 669 11.31 -42.75 -9.53
C ALA A 669 12.66 -42.49 -10.24
N SER A 670 13.03 -43.36 -11.20
CA SER A 670 14.24 -43.18 -12.01
C SER A 670 13.92 -42.50 -13.34
N VAL A 671 14.74 -41.53 -13.72
CA VAL A 671 14.64 -40.79 -14.98
C VAL A 671 15.92 -41.05 -15.78
N ALA A 672 15.79 -41.87 -16.83
CA ALA A 672 16.91 -42.20 -17.72
C ALA A 672 17.47 -40.96 -18.43
N ALA A 673 18.70 -41.05 -18.92
CA ALA A 673 19.30 -40.02 -19.75
C ALA A 673 18.41 -39.68 -20.95
N GLY A 674 18.15 -38.38 -21.18
CA GLY A 674 17.26 -37.88 -22.22
C GLY A 674 15.76 -37.95 -21.90
N ALA A 675 15.35 -38.59 -20.79
CA ALA A 675 13.95 -38.72 -20.41
C ALA A 675 13.44 -37.51 -19.61
N THR A 676 12.11 -37.39 -19.54
CA THR A 676 11.41 -36.39 -18.72
C THR A 676 10.43 -37.09 -17.79
N LEU A 677 10.38 -36.63 -16.54
CA LEU A 677 9.37 -37.01 -15.55
C LEU A 677 8.56 -35.78 -15.18
N ARG A 678 7.25 -35.85 -15.29
CA ARG A 678 6.33 -34.82 -14.84
C ARG A 678 5.49 -35.38 -13.70
N VAL A 679 5.45 -34.66 -12.58
CA VAL A 679 4.69 -35.08 -11.40
C VAL A 679 3.90 -33.93 -10.80
N GLN A 680 2.73 -34.23 -10.25
CA GLN A 680 1.89 -33.30 -9.50
C GLN A 680 1.41 -33.98 -8.20
N ALA A 681 1.17 -33.20 -7.15
CA ALA A 681 0.60 -33.76 -5.94
C ALA A 681 -0.91 -33.97 -6.09
N MET A 682 -1.43 -35.09 -5.58
CA MET A 682 -2.87 -35.37 -5.55
C MET A 682 -3.25 -36.12 -4.28
N TYR A 683 -4.47 -35.86 -3.78
CA TYR A 683 -5.08 -36.62 -2.70
C TYR A 683 -5.87 -37.80 -3.26
N ASN A 684 -5.57 -39.01 -2.80
CA ASN A 684 -6.21 -40.23 -3.30
C ASN A 684 -7.38 -40.74 -2.46
N GLY A 685 -7.85 -39.94 -1.50
CA GLY A 685 -8.89 -40.32 -0.53
C GLY A 685 -8.35 -40.87 0.78
N THR A 686 -7.05 -41.18 0.89
CA THR A 686 -6.42 -41.65 2.14
C THR A 686 -5.16 -40.87 2.50
N ALA A 687 -4.32 -40.54 1.52
CA ALA A 687 -3.10 -39.78 1.71
C ALA A 687 -2.79 -38.92 0.48
N TRP A 688 -1.97 -37.90 0.68
CA TRP A 688 -1.33 -37.17 -0.41
C TRP A 688 -0.14 -37.96 -0.94
N GLY A 689 0.09 -37.86 -2.25
CA GLY A 689 1.26 -38.40 -2.92
C GLY A 689 1.50 -37.71 -4.25
N TRP A 690 2.61 -38.06 -4.88
CA TRP A 690 3.00 -37.54 -6.18
C TRP A 690 2.50 -38.46 -7.29
N TYR A 691 1.95 -37.90 -8.35
CA TYR A 691 1.38 -38.65 -9.47
C TYR A 691 2.05 -38.24 -10.76
N VAL A 692 2.48 -39.23 -11.55
CA VAL A 692 3.00 -39.00 -12.90
C VAL A 692 1.86 -38.59 -13.82
N VAL A 693 2.04 -37.49 -14.56
CA VAL A 693 1.01 -36.89 -15.44
C VAL A 693 1.46 -36.59 -16.85
#